data_AF-A0A7X7TFQ8-F1
#
_entry.id   AF-A0A7X7TFQ8-F1
#
_cell.length_a   1.000
_cell.length_b   1.000
_cell.length_c   1.000
_cell.angle_alpha   90.00
_cell.angle_beta   90.00
_cell.angle_gamma   90.00
#
_symmetry.space_group_name_H-M   'P 1'
#
loop_
_entity.id
_entity.type
_entity.pdbx_description
1 polymer ?
#
loop_
_entity_poly.entity_id
_entity_poly.type
_entity_poly.pdbx_seq_one_letter_code
_entity_poly.pdbx_strand_id
1 'polypeptide(L)'
;MKIVIIGGVAGGATAAARLRRVNEKAEIIMVERNGYISFANCGLPYHIGGVIKERERLLVSTPQLFRDRFRIDVRTRTEALRIDRENKRVVLKDLSTNREYTESYDRLLLSPGGVPIRPTLPGVADEGFFTLRNMEDMDRIKDWMAARSITRALVIGGGFIGLEMVENLVEKGVSVSLVELADQVMVNMDKEMVAPIHQSLADHGVSLYLKTQTTGFETVGKTIKATLDNGTVIETEMVLFSIGVRPEVKLAKDAGLELGPRGIRVNRYMQTSDADIYAVGDAVETHHPLLNEPTVVPLAGPANRQARIAADNMLHPNRSSYEGPIGTSIAKVFELTAGATGLNEKQLKAKKIPYLKSYTINNSHAGYYPGAFPITIKLLYDPSGKVLGAQAIGIDGVDKRIDLLAVAVKMGMNVRDLTTFELSYAPPYGSAKDPVNIAGYVASNVLDGALEVFFPEDIQTADPSVVFLDVRDPEEQALSALPVKNVQSIPLAQLRARLSELDRTKTYVTVCAIGQRAYIAYRILKDNGFKNVKDLTGGMKLVEAFSEKEYGKAAKVSKALFPAEVLVESTQKIKLDACGLQCPGPIMETYKRMLDMKTGDFLEVLATDPGFRKDIAKWAEKTGNSLIKIDQNNGVTTAVLRKGDRVPEEPTASASRTGKTIVVFSNDLDRALASFVIANGALAMGKSVTMFFTFWGLNILRKPDKSSIQKPFIERMFGAMMPRGAGKLKMSKMNLAGLGTRMIRSRMVEKKIASLEQMIQNAIKEGVHLVACQMSMDLMGIRAEELIDGVELGGVASYLAEAEDANVNLFI
;
A
#
# COMPACT_ATOMS: atom_id res chain seq x y z
N MET A 1 -39.45 29.30 20.51
CA MET A 1 -38.38 28.52 21.18
C MET A 1 -37.05 29.02 20.65
N LYS A 2 -36.14 29.38 21.55
CA LYS A 2 -34.82 29.92 21.26
C LYS A 2 -33.74 28.88 21.55
N ILE A 3 -32.88 28.64 20.57
CA ILE A 3 -31.82 27.64 20.63
C ILE A 3 -30.48 28.33 20.43
N VAL A 4 -29.57 28.12 21.39
CA VAL A 4 -28.19 28.59 21.29
C VAL A 4 -27.26 27.40 21.05
N ILE A 5 -26.34 27.52 20.12
CA ILE A 5 -25.36 26.49 19.75
C ILE A 5 -23.96 27.07 19.91
N ILE A 6 -23.12 26.39 20.69
CA ILE A 6 -21.73 26.80 20.97
C ILE A 6 -20.78 25.90 20.18
N GLY A 7 -20.08 26.50 19.21
CA GLY A 7 -19.19 25.84 18.25
C GLY A 7 -19.87 25.71 16.88
N GLY A 8 -19.20 26.18 15.82
CA GLY A 8 -19.79 26.35 14.48
C GLY A 8 -19.25 25.39 13.42
N VAL A 9 -18.62 24.28 13.80
CA VAL A 9 -18.00 23.32 12.87
C VAL A 9 -18.84 22.03 12.79
N ALA A 10 -18.25 20.84 12.89
CA ALA A 10 -18.91 19.58 12.54
C ALA A 10 -20.21 19.32 13.30
N GLY A 11 -20.18 19.41 14.63
CA GLY A 11 -21.37 19.15 15.45
C GLY A 11 -22.39 20.29 15.37
N GLY A 12 -21.97 21.50 15.74
CA GLY A 12 -22.88 22.64 15.83
C GLY A 12 -23.53 23.03 14.51
N ALA A 13 -22.79 23.11 13.40
CA ALA A 13 -23.35 23.48 12.10
C ALA A 13 -24.36 22.44 11.58
N THR A 14 -24.06 21.14 11.80
CA THR A 14 -24.97 20.05 11.43
C THR A 14 -26.25 20.08 12.24
N ALA A 15 -26.16 20.32 13.55
CA ALA A 15 -27.33 20.49 14.41
C ALA A 15 -28.16 21.72 14.00
N ALA A 16 -27.50 22.87 13.78
CA ALA A 16 -28.14 24.12 13.37
C ALA A 16 -28.96 23.94 12.08
N ALA A 17 -28.34 23.37 11.04
CA ALA A 17 -29.01 23.11 9.77
C ALA A 17 -30.16 22.09 9.91
N ARG A 18 -30.01 21.07 10.78
CA ARG A 18 -31.10 20.11 11.05
C ARG A 18 -32.27 20.75 11.78
N LEU A 19 -32.01 21.53 12.83
CA LEU A 19 -33.03 22.23 13.62
C LEU A 19 -33.92 23.10 12.73
N ARG A 20 -33.32 23.89 11.82
CA ARG A 20 -34.08 24.69 10.86
C ARG A 20 -34.99 23.84 9.98
N ARG A 21 -34.48 22.75 9.40
CA ARG A 21 -35.29 21.86 8.54
C ARG A 21 -36.48 21.21 9.26
N VAL A 22 -36.44 21.11 10.58
CA VAL A 22 -37.51 20.49 11.37
C VAL A 22 -38.44 21.52 12.00
N ASN A 23 -37.95 22.71 12.36
CA ASN A 23 -38.75 23.76 12.98
C ASN A 23 -38.43 25.15 12.42
N GLU A 24 -39.33 25.63 11.55
CA GLU A 24 -39.19 26.92 10.89
C GLU A 24 -39.46 28.14 11.79
N LYS A 25 -40.04 27.92 12.98
CA LYS A 25 -40.34 28.97 13.96
C LYS A 25 -39.29 29.07 15.06
N ALA A 26 -38.29 28.18 15.09
CA ALA A 26 -37.22 28.25 16.06
C ALA A 26 -36.32 29.46 15.75
N GLU A 27 -35.98 30.21 16.80
CA GLU A 27 -34.88 31.18 16.77
C GLU A 27 -33.60 30.40 17.05
N ILE A 28 -32.64 30.39 16.10
CA ILE A 28 -31.42 29.60 16.19
C ILE A 28 -30.24 30.55 16.10
N ILE A 29 -29.44 30.58 17.17
CA ILE A 29 -28.20 31.36 17.26
C ILE A 29 -27.04 30.37 17.37
N MET A 30 -26.03 30.55 16.53
CA MET A 30 -24.80 29.76 16.54
C MET A 30 -23.61 30.68 16.77
N VAL A 31 -22.83 30.41 17.83
CA VAL A 31 -21.64 31.19 18.18
C VAL A 31 -20.38 30.38 17.91
N GLU A 32 -19.37 31.02 17.34
CA GLU A 32 -18.07 30.44 17.02
C GLU A 32 -16.96 31.44 17.39
N ARG A 33 -15.98 31.00 18.18
CA ARG A 33 -14.91 31.87 18.67
C ARG A 33 -13.90 32.22 17.58
N ASN A 34 -13.71 31.34 16.60
CA ASN A 34 -12.79 31.57 15.49
C ASN A 34 -13.45 32.41 14.38
N GLY A 35 -12.68 32.72 13.32
CA GLY A 35 -13.16 33.51 12.18
C GLY A 35 -14.08 32.75 11.23
N TYR A 36 -14.15 31.42 11.33
CA TYR A 36 -14.77 30.56 10.31
C TYR A 36 -15.69 29.53 10.93
N ILE A 37 -16.79 29.24 10.22
CA ILE A 37 -17.71 28.13 10.51
C ILE A 37 -17.61 27.08 9.41
N SER A 38 -18.03 25.84 9.70
CA SER A 38 -18.20 24.78 8.70
C SER A 38 -16.98 24.62 7.77
N PHE A 39 -15.77 24.72 8.30
CA PHE A 39 -14.56 24.47 7.52
C PHE A 39 -14.15 22.99 7.59
N ALA A 40 -13.46 22.52 6.56
CA ALA A 40 -13.02 21.14 6.43
C ALA A 40 -11.73 20.92 7.23
N ASN A 41 -11.84 20.63 8.53
CA ASN A 41 -10.68 20.36 9.41
C ASN A 41 -9.76 19.26 8.83
N CYS A 42 -10.35 18.22 8.23
CA CYS A 42 -9.62 17.10 7.62
C CYS A 42 -8.87 17.52 6.34
N GLY A 43 -9.19 18.67 5.74
CA GLY A 43 -8.52 19.19 4.56
C GLY A 43 -7.29 20.05 4.88
N LEU A 44 -7.06 20.42 6.15
CA LEU A 44 -6.00 21.36 6.53
C LEU A 44 -4.59 20.85 6.17
N PRO A 45 -4.18 19.60 6.49
CA PRO A 45 -2.87 19.08 6.09
C PRO A 45 -2.66 19.12 4.57
N TYR A 46 -3.70 18.74 3.81
CA TYR A 46 -3.67 18.69 2.35
C TYR A 46 -3.57 20.08 1.69
N HIS A 47 -4.04 21.14 2.35
CA HIS A 47 -3.81 22.51 1.88
C HIS A 47 -2.42 23.04 2.24
N ILE A 48 -1.84 22.58 3.36
CA ILE A 48 -0.43 22.86 3.71
C ILE A 48 0.49 22.21 2.68
N GLY A 49 0.28 20.94 2.34
CA GLY A 49 1.02 20.23 1.28
C GLY A 49 0.70 20.72 -0.14
N GLY A 50 -0.36 21.51 -0.33
CA GLY A 50 -0.76 22.08 -1.61
C GLY A 50 -1.46 21.11 -2.56
N VAL A 51 -1.90 19.95 -2.04
CA VAL A 51 -2.81 19.03 -2.74
C VAL A 51 -4.15 19.71 -2.99
N ILE A 52 -4.69 20.35 -1.94
CA ILE A 52 -5.82 21.28 -2.07
C ILE A 52 -5.22 22.67 -2.36
N LYS A 53 -5.32 23.13 -3.61
CA LYS A 53 -4.65 24.37 -4.05
C LYS A 53 -5.30 25.64 -3.50
N GLU A 54 -6.63 25.69 -3.53
CA GLU A 54 -7.43 26.87 -3.15
C GLU A 54 -7.83 26.77 -1.68
N ARG A 55 -7.54 27.83 -0.90
CA ARG A 55 -7.87 27.91 0.53
C ARG A 55 -9.38 27.91 0.76
N GLU A 56 -10.11 28.54 -0.15
CA GLU A 56 -11.56 28.75 -0.11
C GLU A 56 -12.33 27.42 -0.21
N ARG A 57 -11.74 26.38 -0.82
CA ARG A 57 -12.34 25.04 -0.88
C ARG A 57 -12.48 24.38 0.50
N LEU A 58 -11.72 24.84 1.48
CA LEU A 58 -11.85 24.39 2.86
C LEU A 58 -13.05 25.04 3.56
N LEU A 59 -13.60 26.14 3.04
CA LEU A 59 -14.77 26.81 3.58
C LEU A 59 -16.04 26.22 2.96
N VAL A 60 -16.57 25.15 3.57
CA VAL A 60 -17.75 24.45 3.04
C VAL A 60 -19.01 25.32 3.13
N SER A 61 -19.06 26.27 4.06
CA SER A 61 -20.16 27.24 4.18
C SER A 61 -19.70 28.54 4.82
N THR A 62 -20.53 29.58 4.72
CA THR A 62 -20.27 30.90 5.29
C THR A 62 -21.41 31.34 6.23
N PRO A 63 -21.16 32.29 7.14
CA PRO A 63 -22.21 32.88 7.96
C PRO A 63 -23.36 33.45 7.13
N GLN A 64 -23.05 34.08 5.99
CA GLN A 64 -24.04 34.64 5.08
C GLN A 64 -24.92 33.55 4.46
N LEU A 65 -24.32 32.46 3.97
CA LEU A 65 -25.07 31.33 3.43
C LEU A 65 -26.00 30.71 4.50
N PHE A 66 -25.54 30.58 5.75
CA PHE A 66 -26.37 30.08 6.84
C PHE A 66 -27.53 31.01 7.18
N ARG A 67 -27.32 32.33 7.16
CA ARG A 67 -28.40 33.32 7.32
C ARG A 67 -29.43 33.21 6.19
N ASP A 68 -28.98 33.25 4.94
CA ASP A 68 -29.89 33.32 3.79
C ASP A 68 -30.64 32.00 3.57
N ARG A 69 -29.95 30.86 3.68
CA ARG A 69 -30.53 29.54 3.42
C ARG A 69 -31.29 28.98 4.61
N PHE A 70 -30.78 29.20 5.81
CA PHE A 70 -31.29 28.54 7.01
C PHE A 70 -31.83 29.52 8.05
N ARG A 71 -31.84 30.84 7.82
CA ARG A 71 -32.33 31.82 8.80
C ARG A 71 -31.73 31.59 10.20
N ILE A 72 -30.42 31.34 10.24
CA ILE A 72 -29.66 31.10 11.46
C ILE A 72 -28.78 32.31 11.72
N ASP A 73 -28.88 32.88 12.91
CA ASP A 73 -27.99 33.95 13.35
C ASP A 73 -26.62 33.35 13.70
N VAL A 74 -25.63 33.59 12.84
CA VAL A 74 -24.27 33.09 13.01
C VAL A 74 -23.36 34.23 13.45
N ARG A 75 -22.76 34.07 14.63
CA ARG A 75 -21.86 35.04 15.26
C ARG A 75 -20.46 34.44 15.39
N THR A 76 -19.60 34.72 14.41
CA THR A 76 -18.16 34.39 14.46
C THR A 76 -17.42 35.34 15.38
N ARG A 77 -16.18 35.02 15.75
CA ARG A 77 -15.39 35.79 16.73
C ARG A 77 -16.17 36.06 18.02
N THR A 78 -17.04 35.14 18.41
CA THR A 78 -17.86 35.24 19.61
C THR A 78 -17.60 34.02 20.49
N GLU A 79 -17.05 34.24 21.68
CA GLU A 79 -16.73 33.19 22.64
C GLU A 79 -17.78 33.11 23.73
N ALA A 80 -18.21 31.89 24.07
CA ALA A 80 -19.03 31.64 25.25
C ALA A 80 -18.16 31.49 26.49
N LEU A 81 -18.32 32.41 27.44
CA LEU A 81 -17.49 32.49 28.64
C LEU A 81 -18.06 31.69 29.81
N ARG A 82 -19.40 31.74 29.99
CA ARG A 82 -20.09 31.13 31.13
C ARG A 82 -21.53 30.75 30.78
N ILE A 83 -22.01 29.64 31.32
CA ILE A 83 -23.42 29.25 31.28
C ILE A 83 -24.03 29.49 32.66
N ASP A 84 -25.13 30.23 32.70
CA ASP A 84 -25.98 30.40 33.86
C ASP A 84 -27.23 29.51 33.66
N ARG A 85 -27.20 28.32 34.28
CA ARG A 85 -28.24 27.30 34.10
C ARG A 85 -29.56 27.71 34.76
N GLU A 86 -29.49 28.30 35.95
CA GLU A 86 -30.67 28.71 36.72
C GLU A 86 -31.50 29.75 35.98
N ASN A 87 -30.83 30.74 35.37
CA ASN A 87 -31.49 31.80 34.61
C ASN A 87 -31.63 31.50 33.11
N LYS A 88 -31.14 30.33 32.64
CA LYS A 88 -31.07 29.91 31.23
C LYS A 88 -30.46 30.95 30.30
N ARG A 89 -29.24 31.38 30.63
CA ARG A 89 -28.46 32.38 29.87
C ARG A 89 -27.04 31.93 29.63
N VAL A 90 -26.45 32.39 28.53
CA VAL A 90 -25.01 32.27 28.25
C VAL A 90 -24.41 33.66 28.21
N VAL A 91 -23.28 33.84 28.89
CA VAL A 91 -22.44 35.03 28.78
C VAL A 91 -21.54 34.86 27.55
N LEU A 92 -21.66 35.77 26.60
CA LEU A 92 -20.93 35.78 25.34
C LEU A 92 -20.00 36.99 25.30
N LYS A 93 -18.87 36.83 24.63
CA LYS A 93 -17.91 37.90 24.37
C LYS A 93 -17.64 37.99 22.88
N ASP A 94 -17.92 39.16 22.32
CA ASP A 94 -17.46 39.50 20.97
C ASP A 94 -15.97 39.86 21.05
N LEU A 95 -15.13 39.01 20.45
CA LEU A 95 -13.68 39.15 20.45
C LEU A 95 -13.20 40.28 19.54
N SER A 96 -14.04 40.78 18.63
CA SER A 96 -13.70 41.92 17.78
C SER A 96 -13.88 43.26 18.49
N THR A 97 -14.89 43.38 19.35
CA THR A 97 -15.20 44.61 20.11
C THR A 97 -14.82 44.52 21.58
N ASN A 98 -14.42 43.34 22.05
CA ASN A 98 -14.16 43.00 23.45
C ASN A 98 -15.38 43.16 24.37
N ARG A 99 -16.59 43.31 23.80
CA ARG A 99 -17.85 43.52 24.53
C ARG A 99 -18.43 42.20 25.04
N GLU A 100 -18.76 42.16 26.32
CA GLU A 100 -19.52 41.08 26.93
C GLU A 100 -21.02 41.39 26.97
N TYR A 101 -21.83 40.37 26.75
CA TYR A 101 -23.29 40.45 26.80
C TYR A 101 -23.90 39.08 27.15
N THR A 102 -25.21 39.04 27.38
CA THR A 102 -25.91 37.79 27.71
C THR A 102 -26.94 37.44 26.65
N GLU A 103 -27.11 36.14 26.42
CA GLU A 103 -28.10 35.59 25.48
C GLU A 103 -28.92 34.51 26.19
N SER A 104 -30.25 34.59 26.11
CA SER A 104 -31.14 33.59 26.70
C SER A 104 -31.29 32.36 25.80
N TYR A 105 -31.64 31.22 26.38
CA TYR A 105 -31.95 30.00 25.62
C TYR A 105 -33.10 29.20 26.25
N ASP A 106 -33.90 28.55 25.40
CA ASP A 106 -34.79 27.46 25.84
C ASP A 106 -34.07 26.11 25.74
N ARG A 107 -33.15 25.98 24.78
CA ARG A 107 -32.27 24.82 24.57
C ARG A 107 -30.86 25.28 24.24
N LEU A 108 -29.86 24.59 24.80
CA LEU A 108 -28.45 24.86 24.55
C LEU A 108 -27.76 23.62 23.99
N LEU A 109 -26.92 23.78 22.97
CA LEU A 109 -26.05 22.73 22.44
C LEU A 109 -24.58 23.11 22.62
N LEU A 110 -23.82 22.24 23.28
CA LEU A 110 -22.37 22.34 23.41
C LEU A 110 -21.69 21.46 22.35
N SER A 111 -20.99 22.08 21.40
CA SER A 111 -20.10 21.39 20.46
C SER A 111 -18.71 22.05 20.38
N PRO A 112 -18.00 22.21 21.52
CA PRO A 112 -16.74 22.96 21.56
C PRO A 112 -15.53 22.17 21.00
N GLY A 113 -15.70 20.88 20.72
CA GLY A 113 -14.68 20.00 20.11
C GLY A 113 -13.55 19.61 21.06
N GLY A 114 -12.41 19.20 20.48
CA GLY A 114 -11.19 18.85 21.21
C GLY A 114 -10.09 19.91 21.06
N VAL A 115 -9.23 20.02 22.07
CA VAL A 115 -8.05 20.90 22.07
C VAL A 115 -6.79 20.07 21.84
N PRO A 116 -5.93 20.40 20.87
CA PRO A 116 -4.62 19.77 20.74
C PRO A 116 -3.83 19.84 22.04
N ILE A 117 -3.16 18.74 22.38
CA ILE A 117 -2.29 18.69 23.55
C ILE A 117 -0.96 19.36 23.17
N ARG A 118 -0.63 20.44 23.87
CA ARG A 118 0.69 21.07 23.82
C ARG A 118 1.49 20.61 25.04
N PRO A 119 2.64 19.96 24.87
CA PRO A 119 3.39 19.42 26.00
C PRO A 119 4.08 20.55 26.79
N THR A 120 4.16 20.39 28.11
CA THR A 120 4.94 21.27 28.99
C THR A 120 6.37 20.77 29.09
N LEU A 121 7.15 20.94 28.03
CA LEU A 121 8.58 20.59 27.98
C LEU A 121 9.46 21.85 28.04
N PRO A 122 10.67 21.77 28.62
CA PRO A 122 11.63 22.87 28.59
C PRO A 122 11.90 23.35 27.15
N GLY A 123 11.87 24.66 26.94
CA GLY A 123 12.19 25.30 25.65
C GLY A 123 11.08 25.30 24.61
N VAL A 124 9.89 24.78 24.91
CA VAL A 124 8.70 24.99 24.05
C VAL A 124 8.32 26.47 24.08
N ALA A 125 8.35 27.12 22.92
CA ALA A 125 7.99 28.53 22.73
C ALA A 125 6.79 28.66 21.78
N ASP A 126 6.24 29.87 21.59
CA ASP A 126 5.17 30.09 20.62
C ASP A 126 5.66 30.14 19.16
N GLU A 127 6.85 30.70 18.92
CA GLU A 127 7.45 30.74 17.59
C GLU A 127 8.11 29.42 17.21
N GLY A 128 7.81 28.91 16.01
CA GLY A 128 8.41 27.68 15.48
C GLY A 128 7.79 26.38 16.02
N PHE A 129 6.85 26.46 16.95
CA PHE A 129 6.13 25.32 17.51
C PHE A 129 4.63 25.42 17.23
N PHE A 130 4.08 24.39 16.60
CA PHE A 130 2.74 24.41 16.05
C PHE A 130 1.89 23.23 16.54
N THR A 131 0.59 23.46 16.56
CA THR A 131 -0.45 22.44 16.57
C THR A 131 -1.37 22.73 15.37
N LEU A 132 -2.14 21.75 14.91
CA LEU A 132 -3.07 21.95 13.79
C LEU A 132 -4.49 21.57 14.20
N ARG A 133 -5.39 22.56 14.27
CA ARG A 133 -6.82 22.36 14.58
C ARG A 133 -7.75 23.14 13.65
N ASN A 134 -7.43 24.40 13.34
CA ASN A 134 -8.31 25.32 12.61
C ASN A 134 -7.61 25.99 11.42
N MET A 135 -8.37 26.82 10.70
CA MET A 135 -7.87 27.58 9.54
C MET A 135 -6.73 28.51 9.95
N GLU A 136 -6.82 29.16 11.11
CA GLU A 136 -5.81 30.08 11.60
C GLU A 136 -4.49 29.38 11.95
N ASP A 137 -4.53 28.17 12.51
CA ASP A 137 -3.34 27.33 12.73
C ASP A 137 -2.67 26.96 11.40
N MET A 138 -3.49 26.56 10.43
CA MET A 138 -3.03 26.22 9.08
C MET A 138 -2.37 27.41 8.39
N ASP A 139 -3.01 28.58 8.43
CA ASP A 139 -2.48 29.82 7.87
C ASP A 139 -1.13 30.17 8.53
N ARG A 140 -1.04 30.10 9.88
CA ARG A 140 0.24 30.32 10.60
C ARG A 140 1.34 29.37 10.19
N ILE A 141 1.04 28.08 9.99
CA ILE A 141 2.03 27.10 9.53
C ILE A 141 2.51 27.45 8.11
N LYS A 142 1.58 27.76 7.19
CA LYS A 142 1.93 28.10 5.80
C LYS A 142 2.76 29.38 5.72
N ASP A 143 2.37 30.41 6.48
CA ASP A 143 3.10 31.68 6.54
C ASP A 143 4.51 31.47 7.10
N TRP A 144 4.66 30.63 8.13
CA TRP A 144 5.98 30.26 8.67
C TRP A 144 6.85 29.56 7.62
N MET A 145 6.30 28.56 6.93
CA MET A 145 6.99 27.81 5.89
C MET A 145 7.44 28.72 4.75
N ALA A 146 6.57 29.61 4.28
CA ALA A 146 6.87 30.54 3.20
C ALA A 146 7.92 31.59 3.62
N ALA A 147 7.75 32.23 4.77
CA ALA A 147 8.63 33.29 5.23
C ALA A 147 10.05 32.81 5.54
N ARG A 148 10.22 31.53 5.93
CA ARG A 148 11.52 30.97 6.33
C ARG A 148 12.14 30.01 5.33
N SER A 149 11.39 29.59 4.29
CA SER A 149 11.85 28.61 3.30
C SER A 149 12.43 27.36 3.96
N ILE A 150 11.67 26.79 4.88
CA ILE A 150 12.14 25.69 5.72
C ILE A 150 12.55 24.47 4.89
N THR A 151 13.53 23.75 5.40
CA THR A 151 14.09 22.53 4.81
C THR A 151 13.95 21.32 5.74
N ARG A 152 13.79 21.55 7.06
CA ARG A 152 13.65 20.50 8.07
C ARG A 152 12.46 20.74 8.99
N ALA A 153 11.67 19.69 9.23
CA ALA A 153 10.55 19.70 10.17
C ALA A 153 10.63 18.50 11.12
N LEU A 154 10.20 18.72 12.36
CA LEU A 154 10.02 17.68 13.37
C LEU A 154 8.54 17.53 13.66
N VAL A 155 8.00 16.34 13.45
CA VAL A 155 6.63 15.98 13.84
C VAL A 155 6.71 15.07 15.07
N ILE A 156 5.97 15.41 16.12
CA ILE A 156 5.92 14.63 17.36
C ILE A 156 4.52 14.05 17.52
N GLY A 157 4.42 12.73 17.51
CA GLY A 157 3.19 11.96 17.51
C GLY A 157 2.83 11.41 16.12
N GLY A 158 2.84 10.08 15.99
CA GLY A 158 2.51 9.30 14.79
C GLY A 158 1.04 8.88 14.70
N GLY A 159 0.12 9.72 15.20
CA GLY A 159 -1.32 9.58 14.95
C GLY A 159 -1.71 10.03 13.53
N PHE A 160 -3.01 10.01 13.20
CA PHE A 160 -3.49 10.38 11.86
C PHE A 160 -2.99 11.76 11.39
N ILE A 161 -3.20 12.80 12.20
CA ILE A 161 -2.80 14.17 11.88
C ILE A 161 -1.28 14.27 11.68
N GLY A 162 -0.50 13.57 12.51
CA GLY A 162 0.96 13.53 12.41
C GLY A 162 1.42 12.89 11.10
N LEU A 163 0.84 11.75 10.73
CA LEU A 163 1.15 11.07 9.47
C LEU A 163 0.72 11.88 8.24
N GLU A 164 -0.47 12.50 8.26
CA GLU A 164 -0.92 13.40 7.19
C GLU A 164 0.02 14.60 7.03
N MET A 165 0.50 15.17 8.14
CA MET A 165 1.45 16.28 8.09
C MET A 165 2.84 15.84 7.64
N VAL A 166 3.32 14.66 8.03
CA VAL A 166 4.57 14.08 7.52
C VAL A 166 4.50 13.95 6.02
N GLU A 167 3.44 13.32 5.48
CA GLU A 167 3.25 13.17 4.04
C GLU A 167 3.27 14.52 3.33
N ASN A 168 2.44 15.47 3.78
CA ASN A 168 2.30 16.77 3.14
C ASN A 168 3.57 17.64 3.21
N LEU A 169 4.38 17.49 4.26
CA LEU A 169 5.69 18.17 4.37
C LEU A 169 6.74 17.52 3.45
N VAL A 170 6.77 16.19 3.37
CA VAL A 170 7.67 15.46 2.46
C VAL A 170 7.37 15.79 1.01
N GLU A 171 6.10 15.84 0.60
CA GLU A 171 5.67 16.25 -0.74
C GLU A 171 6.06 17.71 -1.08
N LYS A 172 6.25 18.56 -0.06
CA LYS A 172 6.82 19.91 -0.20
C LYS A 172 8.34 19.93 -0.27
N GLY A 173 8.99 18.78 -0.24
CA GLY A 173 10.45 18.63 -0.28
C GLY A 173 11.14 18.91 1.05
N VAL A 174 10.40 18.99 2.16
CA VAL A 174 10.92 19.17 3.52
C VAL A 174 11.40 17.82 4.06
N SER A 175 12.60 17.78 4.63
CA SER A 175 13.08 16.59 5.34
C SER A 175 12.38 16.49 6.69
N VAL A 176 11.71 15.37 6.95
CA VAL A 176 10.88 15.20 8.16
C VAL A 176 11.48 14.14 9.09
N SER A 177 11.61 14.51 10.37
CA SER A 177 11.78 13.57 11.47
C SER A 177 10.44 13.35 12.17
N LEU A 178 10.06 12.09 12.38
CA LEU A 178 8.86 11.71 13.13
C LEU A 178 9.28 11.02 14.42
N VAL A 179 8.89 11.58 15.57
CA VAL A 179 9.13 11.01 16.90
C VAL A 179 7.82 10.50 17.48
N GLU A 180 7.80 9.24 17.91
CA GLU A 180 6.65 8.58 18.51
C GLU A 180 7.08 7.82 19.77
N LEU A 181 6.32 8.01 20.85
CA LEU A 181 6.57 7.37 22.15
C LEU A 181 6.26 5.87 22.10
N ALA A 182 5.22 5.48 21.38
CA ALA A 182 4.88 4.08 21.17
C ALA A 182 5.91 3.37 20.29
N ASP A 183 5.86 2.04 20.27
CA ASP A 183 6.67 1.21 19.39
C ASP A 183 6.12 1.09 17.96
N GLN A 184 5.12 1.91 17.63
CA GLN A 184 4.48 2.00 16.32
C GLN A 184 3.74 3.33 16.15
N VAL A 185 3.64 3.81 14.92
CA VAL A 185 2.62 4.81 14.52
C VAL A 185 1.21 4.19 14.50
N MET A 186 0.17 5.02 14.31
CA MET A 186 -1.22 4.60 14.10
C MET A 186 -1.69 3.54 15.12
N VAL A 187 -1.60 3.88 16.41
CA VAL A 187 -1.78 2.96 17.55
C VAL A 187 -3.16 2.30 17.65
N ASN A 188 -4.16 2.78 16.89
CA ASN A 188 -5.47 2.14 16.76
C ASN A 188 -5.41 0.82 15.96
N MET A 189 -4.35 0.57 15.19
CA MET A 189 -4.05 -0.71 14.54
C MET A 189 -3.00 -1.50 15.33
N ASP A 190 -2.89 -2.80 15.04
CA ASP A 190 -1.87 -3.68 15.63
C ASP A 190 -0.55 -3.60 14.85
N LYS A 191 0.56 -3.93 15.52
CA LYS A 191 1.92 -3.62 15.08
C LYS A 191 2.26 -4.19 13.70
N GLU A 192 1.89 -5.44 13.45
CA GLU A 192 2.14 -6.13 12.19
C GLU A 192 1.34 -5.54 11.02
N MET A 193 0.21 -4.90 11.30
CA MET A 193 -0.58 -4.19 10.29
C MET A 193 -0.01 -2.80 9.97
N VAL A 194 0.78 -2.24 10.87
CA VAL A 194 1.44 -0.92 10.71
C VAL A 194 2.86 -1.04 10.16
N ALA A 195 3.51 -2.20 10.26
CA ALA A 195 4.87 -2.39 9.72
C ALA A 195 5.04 -1.93 8.26
N PRO A 196 4.07 -2.12 7.32
CA PRO A 196 4.18 -1.57 5.97
C PRO A 196 4.20 -0.03 5.94
N ILE A 197 3.54 0.64 6.88
CA ILE A 197 3.57 2.10 7.04
C ILE A 197 4.97 2.56 7.47
N HIS A 198 5.62 1.86 8.42
CA HIS A 198 6.99 2.18 8.84
C HIS A 198 7.97 2.08 7.67
N GLN A 199 7.84 1.02 6.87
CA GLN A 199 8.65 0.85 5.67
C GLN A 199 8.39 1.97 4.65
N SER A 200 7.12 2.31 4.38
CA SER A 200 6.76 3.39 3.45
C SER A 200 7.31 4.75 3.90
N LEU A 201 7.23 5.06 5.21
CA LEU A 201 7.85 6.27 5.78
C LEU A 201 9.37 6.31 5.51
N ALA A 202 10.07 5.21 5.76
CA ALA A 202 11.51 5.12 5.52
C ALA A 202 11.87 5.21 4.03
N ASP A 203 11.09 4.58 3.16
CA ASP A 203 11.27 4.62 1.70
C ASP A 203 11.07 6.02 1.12
N HIS A 204 10.29 6.87 1.80
CA HIS A 204 10.12 8.30 1.51
C HIS A 204 11.12 9.21 2.24
N GLY A 205 12.13 8.65 2.91
CA GLY A 205 13.20 9.39 3.56
C GLY A 205 12.83 10.03 4.90
N VAL A 206 11.72 9.63 5.52
CA VAL A 206 11.34 10.09 6.86
C VAL A 206 12.24 9.43 7.90
N SER A 207 12.83 10.22 8.80
CA SER A 207 13.58 9.69 9.95
C SER A 207 12.60 9.31 11.06
N LEU A 208 12.32 8.02 11.22
CA LEU A 208 11.32 7.51 12.16
C LEU A 208 11.98 7.06 13.47
N TYR A 209 11.61 7.72 14.57
CA TYR A 209 12.07 7.42 15.93
C TYR A 209 10.89 6.89 16.75
N LEU A 210 10.82 5.56 16.91
CA LEU A 210 9.82 4.88 17.75
C LEU A 210 10.39 4.65 19.16
N LYS A 211 9.52 4.37 20.14
CA LYS A 211 9.91 4.16 21.55
C LYS A 211 10.78 5.31 22.09
N THR A 212 10.55 6.52 21.60
CA THR A 212 11.44 7.66 21.82
C THR A 212 10.60 8.88 22.19
N GLN A 213 11.04 9.64 23.19
CA GLN A 213 10.37 10.88 23.58
C GLN A 213 11.32 12.08 23.48
N THR A 214 10.77 13.25 23.15
CA THR A 214 11.50 14.52 23.23
C THR A 214 11.53 15.01 24.67
N THR A 215 12.71 15.33 25.19
CA THR A 215 12.94 15.76 26.58
C THR A 215 13.05 17.27 26.73
N GLY A 216 13.41 17.99 25.67
CA GLY A 216 13.49 19.45 25.68
C GLY A 216 13.92 20.03 24.35
N PHE A 217 13.84 21.36 24.27
CA PHE A 217 14.19 22.13 23.09
C PHE A 217 15.14 23.28 23.44
N GLU A 218 16.00 23.63 22.48
CA GLU A 218 16.83 24.83 22.52
C GLU A 218 16.71 25.54 21.18
N THR A 219 16.39 26.83 21.18
CA THR A 219 16.29 27.62 19.93
C THR A 219 17.53 28.49 19.78
N VAL A 220 18.27 28.29 18.69
CA VAL A 220 19.47 29.05 18.34
C VAL A 220 19.27 29.68 16.97
N GLY A 221 18.99 30.98 16.94
CA GLY A 221 18.67 31.69 15.69
C GLY A 221 17.40 31.14 15.04
N LYS A 222 17.55 30.55 13.84
CA LYS A 222 16.43 29.93 13.09
C LYS A 222 16.30 28.42 13.35
N THR A 223 17.26 27.82 14.05
CA THR A 223 17.31 26.38 14.27
C THR A 223 16.78 26.04 15.66
N ILE A 224 15.90 25.05 15.73
CA ILE A 224 15.42 24.43 16.96
C ILE A 224 16.16 23.09 17.11
N LYS A 225 16.85 22.90 18.22
CA LYS A 225 17.46 21.62 18.61
C LYS A 225 16.50 20.91 19.56
N ALA A 226 16.03 19.73 19.17
CA ALA A 226 15.21 18.87 20.00
C ALA A 226 16.05 17.72 20.54
N THR A 227 16.12 17.60 21.87
CA THR A 227 16.84 16.51 22.54
C THR A 227 15.88 15.37 22.82
N LEU A 228 16.29 14.14 22.49
CA LEU A 228 15.54 12.92 22.76
C LEU A 228 16.03 12.26 24.07
N ASP A 229 15.22 11.38 24.64
CA ASP A 229 15.55 10.61 25.85
C ASP A 229 16.76 9.69 25.70
N ASN A 230 17.03 9.22 24.48
CA ASN A 230 18.22 8.42 24.15
C ASN A 230 19.48 9.27 23.86
N GLY A 231 19.43 10.59 24.06
CA GLY A 231 20.55 11.51 23.82
C GLY A 231 20.73 11.98 22.38
N THR A 232 19.92 11.48 21.44
CA THR A 232 19.90 11.99 20.06
C THR A 232 19.44 13.44 20.04
N VAL A 233 20.10 14.28 19.23
CA VAL A 233 19.69 15.67 19.00
C VAL A 233 19.23 15.83 17.56
N ILE A 234 18.01 16.32 17.37
CA ILE A 234 17.42 16.60 16.06
C ILE A 234 17.43 18.11 15.83
N GLU A 235 18.04 18.56 14.74
CA GLU A 235 17.99 19.96 14.30
C GLU A 235 16.86 20.18 13.30
N THR A 236 15.96 21.11 13.61
CA THR A 236 14.77 21.42 12.81
C THR A 236 14.52 22.93 12.72
N GLU A 237 13.63 23.36 11.83
CA GLU A 237 13.22 24.76 11.66
C GLU A 237 11.74 24.97 12.02
N MET A 238 11.03 23.87 12.27
CA MET A 238 9.68 23.85 12.84
C MET A 238 9.44 22.57 13.64
N VAL A 239 8.57 22.66 14.64
CA VAL A 239 8.07 21.53 15.41
C VAL A 239 6.54 21.51 15.31
N LEU A 240 5.97 20.37 14.96
CA LEU A 240 4.53 20.14 14.99
C LEU A 240 4.19 19.11 16.06
N PHE A 241 3.36 19.49 17.02
CA PHE A 241 2.81 18.58 18.02
C PHE A 241 1.50 17.97 17.51
N SER A 242 1.48 16.64 17.40
CA SER A 242 0.33 15.80 17.06
C SER A 242 0.17 14.64 18.06
N ILE A 243 0.32 14.94 19.35
CA ILE A 243 0.29 13.99 20.46
C ILE A 243 -1.12 13.75 21.05
N GLY A 244 -2.15 14.01 20.25
CA GLY A 244 -3.55 13.80 20.61
C GLY A 244 -4.32 15.08 20.97
N VAL A 245 -5.61 14.90 21.25
CA VAL A 245 -6.55 15.96 21.61
C VAL A 245 -7.25 15.62 22.92
N ARG A 246 -7.54 16.65 23.72
CA ARG A 246 -8.34 16.55 24.95
C ARG A 246 -9.71 17.21 24.75
N PRO A 247 -10.80 16.66 25.32
CA PRO A 247 -12.11 17.31 25.27
C PRO A 247 -12.11 18.73 25.86
N GLU A 248 -12.74 19.69 25.17
CA GLU A 248 -12.96 21.04 25.68
C GLU A 248 -14.15 21.04 26.65
N VAL A 249 -13.86 20.84 27.94
CA VAL A 249 -14.88 20.66 28.99
C VAL A 249 -15.06 21.88 29.89
N LYS A 250 -14.25 22.94 29.73
CA LYS A 250 -14.21 24.07 30.67
C LYS A 250 -15.60 24.67 30.91
N LEU A 251 -16.31 25.01 29.82
CA LEU A 251 -17.63 25.63 29.93
C LEU A 251 -18.67 24.73 30.63
N ALA A 252 -18.63 23.42 30.38
CA ALA A 252 -19.51 22.46 31.03
C ALA A 252 -19.16 22.28 32.52
N LYS A 253 -17.85 22.22 32.83
CA LYS A 253 -17.34 22.13 34.20
C LYS A 253 -17.76 23.34 35.03
N ASP A 254 -17.52 24.54 34.51
CA ASP A 254 -17.79 25.80 35.20
C ASP A 254 -19.30 26.01 35.39
N ALA A 255 -20.13 25.43 34.51
CA ALA A 255 -21.57 25.39 34.65
C ALA A 255 -22.08 24.35 35.68
N GLY A 256 -21.22 23.43 36.15
CA GLY A 256 -21.59 22.33 37.05
C GLY A 256 -22.34 21.18 36.36
N LEU A 257 -22.11 20.97 35.05
CA LEU A 257 -22.59 19.78 34.35
C LEU A 257 -21.74 18.56 34.74
N GLU A 258 -22.35 17.37 34.73
CA GLU A 258 -21.62 16.14 35.02
C GLU A 258 -20.55 15.86 33.96
N LEU A 259 -19.34 15.58 34.44
CA LEU A 259 -18.23 15.12 33.62
C LEU A 259 -17.98 13.64 33.89
N GLY A 260 -17.73 12.90 32.81
CA GLY A 260 -17.14 11.57 32.90
C GLY A 260 -15.63 11.64 33.09
N PRO A 261 -14.98 10.48 33.30
CA PRO A 261 -13.52 10.42 33.39
C PRO A 261 -12.81 10.93 32.14
N ARG A 262 -13.48 10.98 30.98
CA ARG A 262 -12.85 11.37 29.71
C ARG A 262 -13.45 12.61 29.04
N GLY A 263 -14.65 13.07 29.39
CA GLY A 263 -15.30 14.20 28.70
C GLY A 263 -16.64 14.61 29.35
N ILE A 264 -17.42 15.44 28.65
CA ILE A 264 -18.79 15.81 29.10
C ILE A 264 -19.67 14.56 29.07
N ARG A 265 -20.29 14.21 30.20
CA ARG A 265 -21.17 13.03 30.27
C ARG A 265 -22.49 13.35 29.58
N VAL A 266 -22.89 12.48 28.66
CA VAL A 266 -24.21 12.54 28.01
C VAL A 266 -24.91 11.19 28.06
N ASN A 267 -26.24 11.22 28.10
CA ASN A 267 -27.06 10.03 27.93
C ASN A 267 -27.14 9.61 26.45
N ARG A 268 -27.84 8.51 26.15
CA ARG A 268 -28.01 8.01 24.77
C ARG A 268 -28.73 8.97 23.82
N TYR A 269 -29.34 10.04 24.33
CA TYR A 269 -30.05 11.07 23.55
C TYR A 269 -29.20 12.33 23.35
N MET A 270 -27.91 12.29 23.75
CA MET A 270 -26.96 13.41 23.70
C MET A 270 -27.27 14.55 24.68
N GLN A 271 -28.14 14.30 25.66
CA GLN A 271 -28.49 15.22 26.72
C GLN A 271 -27.48 15.11 27.87
N THR A 272 -27.13 16.25 28.47
CA THR A 272 -26.23 16.34 29.64
C THR A 272 -26.99 16.01 30.93
N SER A 273 -26.40 16.28 32.11
CA SER A 273 -27.14 16.21 33.38
C SER A 273 -28.20 17.30 33.53
N ASP A 274 -28.20 18.33 32.67
CA ASP A 274 -29.27 19.32 32.57
C ASP A 274 -30.21 18.97 31.39
N ALA A 275 -31.52 18.98 31.65
CA ALA A 275 -32.52 18.57 30.68
C ALA A 275 -32.60 19.47 29.43
N ASP A 276 -32.16 20.73 29.56
CA ASP A 276 -32.23 21.73 28.51
C ASP A 276 -30.89 21.92 27.78
N ILE A 277 -29.84 21.21 28.21
CA ILE A 277 -28.48 21.29 27.66
C ILE A 277 -28.05 19.96 27.04
N TYR A 278 -27.68 20.00 25.77
CA TYR A 278 -27.16 18.89 24.99
C TYR A 278 -25.68 19.10 24.70
N ALA A 279 -24.95 18.03 24.45
CA ALA A 279 -23.54 18.11 24.04
C ALA A 279 -23.22 17.04 22.99
N VAL A 280 -22.34 17.37 22.02
CA VAL A 280 -21.94 16.48 20.93
C VAL A 280 -20.50 16.69 20.47
N GLY A 281 -19.96 15.73 19.73
CA GLY A 281 -18.64 15.77 19.10
C GLY A 281 -17.52 15.37 20.05
N ASP A 282 -16.31 15.82 19.76
CA ASP A 282 -15.08 15.40 20.46
C ASP A 282 -15.07 15.77 21.96
N ALA A 283 -15.98 16.64 22.40
CA ALA A 283 -16.09 17.06 23.79
C ALA A 283 -16.83 16.04 24.68
N VAL A 284 -17.60 15.12 24.09
CA VAL A 284 -18.48 14.22 24.84
C VAL A 284 -17.92 12.83 25.05
N GLU A 285 -18.20 12.30 26.23
CA GLU A 285 -18.04 10.89 26.55
C GLU A 285 -19.34 10.16 26.23
N THR A 286 -19.25 9.08 25.46
CA THR A 286 -20.39 8.23 25.08
C THR A 286 -20.10 6.78 25.45
N HIS A 287 -21.10 5.91 25.33
CA HIS A 287 -20.93 4.49 25.64
C HIS A 287 -20.35 3.70 24.45
N HIS A 288 -19.29 2.91 24.66
CA HIS A 288 -18.73 2.04 23.62
C HIS A 288 -19.56 0.74 23.50
N PRO A 289 -20.13 0.42 22.33
CA PRO A 289 -21.08 -0.69 22.19
C PRO A 289 -20.45 -2.08 22.39
N LEU A 290 -19.15 -2.23 22.15
CA LEU A 290 -18.46 -3.52 22.32
C LEU A 290 -17.75 -3.70 23.67
N LEU A 291 -17.38 -2.59 24.33
CA LEU A 291 -16.61 -2.64 25.60
C LEU A 291 -17.52 -2.40 26.80
N ASN A 292 -18.73 -1.92 26.56
CA ASN A 292 -19.68 -1.52 27.58
C ASN A 292 -19.10 -0.53 28.60
N GLU A 293 -18.28 0.42 28.11
CA GLU A 293 -17.58 1.40 28.93
C GLU A 293 -17.66 2.81 28.31
N PRO A 294 -17.43 3.87 29.12
CA PRO A 294 -17.34 5.22 28.60
C PRO A 294 -16.13 5.43 27.68
N THR A 295 -16.35 6.08 26.54
CA THR A 295 -15.34 6.32 25.50
C THR A 295 -15.49 7.69 24.86
N VAL A 296 -14.37 8.21 24.35
CA VAL A 296 -14.28 9.42 23.53
C VAL A 296 -13.64 9.02 22.21
N VAL A 297 -14.30 9.32 21.09
CA VAL A 297 -13.81 9.03 19.74
C VAL A 297 -13.87 10.33 18.95
N PRO A 298 -12.76 11.08 18.86
CA PRO A 298 -12.72 12.40 18.23
C PRO A 298 -12.66 12.27 16.70
N LEU A 299 -13.79 11.89 16.09
CA LEU A 299 -13.94 11.69 14.66
C LEU A 299 -15.16 12.44 14.11
N ALA A 300 -15.02 13.00 12.91
CA ALA A 300 -16.04 13.83 12.29
C ALA A 300 -17.36 13.09 12.02
N GLY A 301 -17.31 11.80 11.63
CA GLY A 301 -18.49 10.97 11.39
C GLY A 301 -19.40 10.86 12.62
N PRO A 302 -18.89 10.36 13.77
CA PRO A 302 -19.58 10.43 15.06
C PRO A 302 -20.15 11.81 15.40
N ALA A 303 -19.34 12.88 15.32
CA ALA A 303 -19.78 14.23 15.67
C ALA A 303 -21.01 14.69 14.86
N ASN A 304 -21.00 14.46 13.54
CA ASN A 304 -22.13 14.80 12.66
C ASN A 304 -23.39 13.98 12.96
N ARG A 305 -23.25 12.67 13.22
CA ARG A 305 -24.39 11.81 13.57
C ARG A 305 -24.98 12.18 14.94
N GLN A 306 -24.14 12.41 15.94
CA GLN A 306 -24.54 12.87 17.27
C GLN A 306 -25.29 14.20 17.17
N ALA A 307 -24.79 15.16 16.39
CA ALA A 307 -25.43 16.46 16.19
C ALA A 307 -26.83 16.36 15.59
N ARG A 308 -27.03 15.50 14.59
CA ARG A 308 -28.36 15.26 14.03
C ARG A 308 -29.31 14.68 15.09
N ILE A 309 -28.84 13.74 15.89
CA ILE A 309 -29.61 13.12 16.98
C ILE A 309 -29.97 14.15 18.05
N ALA A 310 -29.00 14.95 18.49
CA ALA A 310 -29.22 16.01 19.47
C ALA A 310 -30.25 17.03 18.97
N ALA A 311 -30.14 17.48 17.71
CA ALA A 311 -31.12 18.38 17.11
C ALA A 311 -32.56 17.81 17.13
N ASP A 312 -32.72 16.54 16.80
CA ASP A 312 -34.04 15.88 16.84
C ASP A 312 -34.57 15.78 18.29
N ASN A 313 -33.70 15.48 19.25
CA ASN A 313 -34.06 15.35 20.67
C ASN A 313 -34.33 16.68 21.38
N MET A 314 -33.66 17.77 20.96
CA MET A 314 -33.91 19.11 21.47
C MET A 314 -35.35 19.58 21.17
N LEU A 315 -35.90 19.16 20.02
CA LEU A 315 -37.27 19.46 19.59
C LEU A 315 -38.29 18.44 20.12
N HIS A 316 -37.91 17.17 20.14
CA HIS A 316 -38.75 16.06 20.55
C HIS A 316 -37.95 15.14 21.48
N PRO A 317 -38.04 15.34 22.81
CA PRO A 317 -37.26 14.57 23.78
C PRO A 317 -37.35 13.07 23.54
N ASN A 318 -36.20 12.39 23.62
CA ASN A 318 -36.06 10.93 23.50
C ASN A 318 -36.46 10.31 22.15
N ARG A 319 -36.53 11.10 21.06
CA ARG A 319 -36.92 10.62 19.73
C ARG A 319 -35.91 9.70 19.06
N SER A 320 -34.61 9.96 19.22
CA SER A 320 -33.54 9.21 18.56
C SER A 320 -32.39 8.92 19.51
N SER A 321 -31.91 7.68 19.56
CA SER A 321 -30.77 7.28 20.40
C SER A 321 -29.49 7.16 19.59
N TYR A 322 -28.36 7.41 20.25
CA TYR A 322 -27.02 7.14 19.74
C TYR A 322 -26.53 5.79 20.28
N GLU A 323 -26.18 4.89 19.36
CA GLU A 323 -25.74 3.53 19.66
C GLU A 323 -24.25 3.43 20.06
N GLY A 324 -23.56 4.57 20.19
CA GLY A 324 -22.13 4.60 20.48
C GLY A 324 -21.22 4.43 19.26
N PRO A 325 -19.96 4.89 19.36
CA PRO A 325 -18.98 4.78 18.28
C PRO A 325 -18.30 3.40 18.27
N ILE A 326 -17.91 2.91 17.08
CA ILE A 326 -17.05 1.72 16.93
C ILE A 326 -15.65 2.07 16.41
N GLY A 327 -15.29 3.36 16.36
CA GLY A 327 -13.93 3.79 16.03
C GLY A 327 -13.49 3.57 14.58
N THR A 328 -14.41 3.40 13.63
CA THR A 328 -14.06 3.28 12.20
C THR A 328 -13.26 4.49 11.75
N SER A 329 -12.04 4.23 11.28
CA SER A 329 -11.06 5.24 10.92
C SER A 329 -10.19 4.75 9.76
N ILE A 330 -9.68 5.69 8.97
CA ILE A 330 -8.83 5.43 7.82
C ILE A 330 -7.84 6.59 7.66
N ALA A 331 -6.65 6.29 7.17
CA ALA A 331 -5.63 7.27 6.85
C ALA A 331 -4.89 6.89 5.57
N LYS A 332 -4.51 7.91 4.82
CA LYS A 332 -3.53 7.82 3.74
C LYS A 332 -2.14 8.04 4.32
N VAL A 333 -1.19 7.21 3.93
CA VAL A 333 0.24 7.38 4.19
C VAL A 333 0.98 7.06 2.90
N PHE A 334 1.36 8.10 2.18
CA PHE A 334 1.90 8.03 0.83
C PHE A 334 0.97 7.21 -0.09
N GLU A 335 1.45 6.13 -0.68
CA GLU A 335 0.67 5.21 -1.52
C GLU A 335 -0.27 4.29 -0.73
N LEU A 336 -0.05 4.15 0.57
CA LEU A 336 -0.82 3.21 1.39
C LEU A 336 -2.08 3.87 1.93
N THR A 337 -3.15 3.09 1.92
CA THR A 337 -4.36 3.32 2.70
C THR A 337 -4.39 2.31 3.84
N ALA A 338 -4.60 2.77 5.06
CA ALA A 338 -4.72 1.92 6.24
C ALA A 338 -5.98 2.29 7.03
N GLY A 339 -6.76 1.30 7.42
CA GLY A 339 -8.00 1.53 8.17
C GLY A 339 -8.29 0.47 9.21
N ALA A 340 -9.10 0.85 10.19
CA ALA A 340 -9.49 0.02 11.31
C ALA A 340 -10.93 0.30 11.74
N THR A 341 -11.60 -0.71 12.28
CA THR A 341 -12.93 -0.59 12.87
C THR A 341 -13.11 -1.60 14.00
N GLY A 342 -13.88 -1.26 15.03
CA GLY A 342 -14.06 -2.10 16.22
C GLY A 342 -12.82 -2.11 17.12
N LEU A 343 -12.55 -3.25 17.75
CA LEU A 343 -11.46 -3.42 18.71
C LEU A 343 -10.20 -3.98 18.06
N ASN A 344 -9.03 -3.58 18.54
CA ASN A 344 -7.73 -4.19 18.20
C ASN A 344 -7.27 -5.21 19.26
N GLU A 345 -6.21 -5.97 18.97
CA GLU A 345 -5.72 -6.98 19.92
C GLU A 345 -5.26 -6.38 21.25
N LYS A 346 -4.63 -5.19 21.21
CA LYS A 346 -4.17 -4.50 22.43
C LYS A 346 -5.34 -4.22 23.38
N GLN A 347 -6.47 -3.74 22.85
CA GLN A 347 -7.70 -3.51 23.62
C GLN A 347 -8.30 -4.81 24.14
N LEU A 348 -8.40 -5.84 23.30
CA LEU A 348 -8.96 -7.13 23.67
C LEU A 348 -8.16 -7.80 24.80
N LYS A 349 -6.82 -7.80 24.69
CA LYS A 349 -5.90 -8.29 25.73
C LYS A 349 -6.04 -7.50 27.02
N ALA A 350 -6.01 -6.17 26.97
CA ALA A 350 -6.12 -5.30 28.14
C ALA A 350 -7.45 -5.50 28.89
N LYS A 351 -8.53 -5.79 28.15
CA LYS A 351 -9.88 -6.02 28.69
C LYS A 351 -10.18 -7.49 28.98
N LYS A 352 -9.22 -8.40 28.72
CA LYS A 352 -9.37 -9.85 28.89
C LYS A 352 -10.61 -10.41 28.16
N ILE A 353 -10.94 -9.85 27.00
CA ILE A 353 -12.03 -10.34 26.15
C ILE A 353 -11.48 -11.52 25.34
N PRO A 354 -12.07 -12.73 25.43
CA PRO A 354 -11.64 -13.86 24.62
C PRO A 354 -11.83 -13.57 23.13
N TYR A 355 -10.82 -13.87 22.33
CA TYR A 355 -10.87 -13.65 20.89
C TYR A 355 -10.01 -14.66 20.13
N LEU A 356 -10.34 -14.81 18.86
CA LEU A 356 -9.58 -15.46 17.81
C LEU A 356 -9.20 -14.40 16.78
N LYS A 357 -8.18 -14.71 15.96
CA LYS A 357 -7.75 -13.82 14.89
C LYS A 357 -7.36 -14.60 13.64
N SER A 358 -7.50 -13.94 12.50
CA SER A 358 -7.06 -14.47 11.21
C SER A 358 -6.53 -13.36 10.31
N TYR A 359 -5.65 -13.72 9.38
CA TYR A 359 -5.06 -12.82 8.40
C TYR A 359 -5.28 -13.35 6.99
N THR A 360 -5.59 -12.45 6.07
CA THR A 360 -5.71 -12.76 4.65
C THR A 360 -5.02 -11.70 3.82
N ILE A 361 -4.40 -12.10 2.71
CA ILE A 361 -3.76 -11.20 1.76
C ILE A 361 -4.32 -11.53 0.38
N ASN A 362 -5.11 -10.62 -0.18
CA ASN A 362 -5.80 -10.82 -1.44
C ASN A 362 -5.77 -9.54 -2.27
N ASN A 363 -5.90 -9.65 -3.59
CA ASN A 363 -5.90 -8.48 -4.46
C ASN A 363 -7.18 -7.63 -4.30
N SER A 364 -7.05 -6.33 -4.51
CA SER A 364 -8.14 -5.34 -4.51
C SER A 364 -9.23 -5.70 -5.51
N HIS A 365 -8.84 -6.23 -6.66
CA HIS A 365 -9.71 -6.78 -7.72
C HIS A 365 -9.05 -7.95 -8.45
N ALA A 366 -9.67 -8.42 -9.53
CA ALA A 366 -9.25 -9.61 -10.26
C ALA A 366 -7.79 -9.48 -10.74
N GLY A 367 -6.93 -10.44 -10.37
CA GLY A 367 -5.48 -10.35 -10.62
C GLY A 367 -5.05 -10.34 -12.10
N TYR A 368 -5.93 -10.70 -13.03
CA TYR A 368 -5.67 -10.60 -14.47
C TYR A 368 -5.98 -9.20 -15.04
N TYR A 369 -6.64 -8.33 -14.27
CA TYR A 369 -6.95 -6.96 -14.67
C TYR A 369 -5.89 -6.00 -14.14
N PRO A 370 -5.43 -5.00 -14.93
CA PRO A 370 -4.37 -4.07 -14.52
C PRO A 370 -4.67 -3.34 -13.21
N GLY A 371 -3.62 -2.98 -12.46
CA GLY A 371 -3.73 -2.20 -11.22
C GLY A 371 -4.25 -2.99 -10.01
N ALA A 372 -4.22 -4.32 -10.03
CA ALA A 372 -4.62 -5.14 -8.88
C ALA A 372 -3.53 -5.09 -7.80
N PHE A 373 -3.83 -4.50 -6.66
CA PHE A 373 -2.89 -4.38 -5.54
C PHE A 373 -3.28 -5.29 -4.37
N PRO A 374 -2.31 -5.88 -3.64
CA PRO A 374 -2.62 -6.70 -2.48
C PRO A 374 -3.16 -5.85 -1.32
N ILE A 375 -4.19 -6.36 -0.66
CA ILE A 375 -4.77 -5.86 0.58
C ILE A 375 -4.52 -6.93 1.64
N THR A 376 -3.93 -6.54 2.76
CA THR A 376 -3.88 -7.38 3.96
C THR A 376 -5.08 -7.05 4.84
N ILE A 377 -5.89 -8.04 5.20
CA ILE A 377 -7.01 -7.90 6.13
C ILE A 377 -6.73 -8.76 7.37
N LYS A 378 -6.91 -8.17 8.54
CA LYS A 378 -6.94 -8.84 9.84
C LYS A 378 -8.36 -8.80 10.40
N LEU A 379 -8.87 -9.95 10.82
CA LEU A 379 -10.15 -10.06 11.53
C LEU A 379 -9.93 -10.49 12.98
N LEU A 380 -10.70 -9.89 13.89
CA LEU A 380 -10.76 -10.20 15.30
C LEU A 380 -12.20 -10.56 15.64
N TYR A 381 -12.42 -11.73 16.23
CA TYR A 381 -13.75 -12.27 16.50
C TYR A 381 -13.77 -13.09 17.79
N ASP A 382 -14.92 -13.20 18.44
CA ASP A 382 -15.05 -14.00 19.67
C ASP A 382 -15.17 -15.51 19.35
N PRO A 383 -15.11 -16.40 20.36
CA PRO A 383 -15.28 -17.85 20.15
C PRO A 383 -16.65 -18.29 19.64
N SER A 384 -17.66 -17.41 19.62
CA SER A 384 -18.94 -17.68 18.92
C SER A 384 -18.87 -17.35 17.43
N GLY A 385 -17.87 -16.58 17.03
CA GLY A 385 -17.64 -16.07 15.68
C GLY A 385 -18.13 -14.64 15.47
N LYS A 386 -18.60 -13.93 16.50
CA LYS A 386 -19.02 -12.53 16.37
C LYS A 386 -17.82 -11.65 16.06
N VAL A 387 -17.93 -10.81 15.04
CA VAL A 387 -16.84 -9.89 14.66
C VAL A 387 -16.70 -8.78 15.71
N LEU A 388 -15.51 -8.67 16.29
CA LEU A 388 -15.15 -7.68 17.32
C LEU A 388 -14.37 -6.50 16.73
N GLY A 389 -13.62 -6.73 15.66
CA GLY A 389 -12.87 -5.70 14.97
C GLY A 389 -12.20 -6.18 13.71
N ALA A 390 -11.77 -5.23 12.89
CA ALA A 390 -11.08 -5.49 11.64
C ALA A 390 -10.08 -4.39 11.33
N GLN A 391 -9.00 -4.76 10.65
CA GLN A 391 -7.97 -3.86 10.15
C GLN A 391 -7.63 -4.24 8.72
N ALA A 392 -7.35 -3.25 7.89
CA ALA A 392 -6.95 -3.48 6.50
C ALA A 392 -5.91 -2.46 6.06
N ILE A 393 -4.95 -2.90 5.25
CA ILE A 393 -3.90 -2.06 4.69
C ILE A 393 -3.55 -2.52 3.27
N GLY A 394 -3.33 -1.56 2.37
CA GLY A 394 -3.03 -1.79 0.96
C GLY A 394 -3.01 -0.49 0.18
N ILE A 395 -2.78 -0.56 -1.13
CA ILE A 395 -2.73 0.64 -1.99
C ILE A 395 -4.14 1.05 -2.45
N ASP A 396 -4.99 0.06 -2.73
CA ASP A 396 -6.30 0.26 -3.34
C ASP A 396 -7.38 -0.60 -2.68
N GLY A 397 -8.63 -0.13 -2.68
CA GLY A 397 -9.83 -0.86 -2.23
C GLY A 397 -9.89 -1.19 -0.74
N VAL A 398 -9.09 -0.53 0.10
CA VAL A 398 -9.04 -0.71 1.56
C VAL A 398 -10.27 -0.11 2.25
N ASP A 399 -10.64 1.11 1.84
CA ASP A 399 -11.83 1.84 2.29
C ASP A 399 -13.10 1.00 2.16
N LYS A 400 -13.36 0.43 0.98
CA LYS A 400 -14.50 -0.44 0.71
C LYS A 400 -14.57 -1.63 1.67
N ARG A 401 -13.42 -2.24 1.98
CA ARG A 401 -13.34 -3.43 2.85
C ARG A 401 -13.57 -3.04 4.31
N ILE A 402 -13.01 -1.91 4.75
CA ILE A 402 -13.25 -1.39 6.09
C ILE A 402 -14.71 -0.99 6.29
N ASP A 403 -15.37 -0.38 5.31
CA ASP A 403 -16.78 -0.01 5.41
C ASP A 403 -17.69 -1.24 5.57
N LEU A 404 -17.48 -2.28 4.76
CA LEU A 404 -18.21 -3.55 4.87
C LEU A 404 -17.99 -4.22 6.24
N LEU A 405 -16.74 -4.23 6.73
CA LEU A 405 -16.40 -4.81 8.03
C LEU A 405 -16.91 -3.95 9.19
N ALA A 406 -17.03 -2.63 9.01
CA ALA A 406 -17.63 -1.74 9.99
C ALA A 406 -19.14 -2.01 10.13
N VAL A 407 -19.84 -2.30 9.03
CA VAL A 407 -21.24 -2.77 9.07
C VAL A 407 -21.32 -4.09 9.84
N ALA A 408 -20.44 -5.06 9.55
CA ALA A 408 -20.42 -6.34 10.24
C ALA A 408 -20.22 -6.19 11.76
N VAL A 409 -19.25 -5.37 12.17
CA VAL A 409 -19.02 -5.06 13.59
C VAL A 409 -20.23 -4.36 14.22
N LYS A 410 -20.80 -3.36 13.54
CA LYS A 410 -21.89 -2.56 14.09
C LYS A 410 -23.17 -3.37 14.26
N MET A 411 -23.46 -4.26 13.32
CA MET A 411 -24.62 -5.16 13.34
C MET A 411 -24.37 -6.43 14.15
N GLY A 412 -23.17 -6.62 14.70
CA GLY A 412 -22.82 -7.81 15.49
C GLY A 412 -22.86 -9.12 14.69
N MET A 413 -22.52 -9.04 13.40
CA MET A 413 -22.52 -10.19 12.48
C MET A 413 -21.47 -11.23 12.89
N ASN A 414 -21.71 -12.47 12.49
CA ASN A 414 -20.78 -13.58 12.62
C ASN A 414 -19.81 -13.61 11.42
N VAL A 415 -18.60 -14.15 11.61
CA VAL A 415 -17.64 -14.39 10.52
C VAL A 415 -18.22 -15.27 9.40
N ARG A 416 -19.19 -16.15 9.74
CA ARG A 416 -19.92 -16.95 8.75
C ARG A 416 -20.82 -16.11 7.85
N ASP A 417 -21.38 -15.01 8.34
CA ASP A 417 -22.21 -14.11 7.53
C ASP A 417 -21.38 -13.48 6.40
N LEU A 418 -20.11 -13.15 6.67
CA LEU A 418 -19.18 -12.60 5.67
C LEU A 418 -18.98 -13.54 4.47
N THR A 419 -19.14 -14.85 4.66
CA THR A 419 -19.03 -15.84 3.57
C THR A 419 -20.19 -15.78 2.57
N THR A 420 -21.30 -15.16 2.98
CA THR A 420 -22.55 -15.08 2.21
C THR A 420 -22.74 -13.74 1.52
N PHE A 421 -21.87 -12.75 1.77
CA PHE A 421 -21.98 -11.44 1.16
C PHE A 421 -21.91 -11.53 -0.37
N GLU A 422 -22.98 -11.13 -1.04
CA GLU A 422 -23.04 -10.95 -2.49
C GLU A 422 -22.64 -9.51 -2.83
N LEU A 423 -21.35 -9.32 -3.16
CA LEU A 423 -20.77 -8.01 -3.43
C LEU A 423 -20.63 -7.76 -4.93
N SER A 424 -20.62 -6.48 -5.33
CA SER A 424 -20.47 -6.11 -6.73
C SER A 424 -19.15 -6.64 -7.32
N TYR A 425 -19.28 -7.43 -8.39
CA TYR A 425 -18.14 -8.01 -9.10
C TYR A 425 -18.13 -7.63 -10.58
N ALA A 426 -17.06 -6.95 -10.98
CA ALA A 426 -16.51 -6.96 -12.32
C ALA A 426 -14.97 -6.85 -12.19
N PRO A 427 -14.19 -7.26 -13.21
CA PRO A 427 -12.73 -7.30 -13.11
C PRO A 427 -12.03 -6.04 -12.59
N PRO A 428 -12.48 -4.81 -12.91
CA PRO A 428 -11.85 -3.58 -12.41
C PRO A 428 -12.11 -3.24 -10.95
N TYR A 429 -13.09 -3.89 -10.30
CA TYR A 429 -13.61 -3.44 -8.99
C TYR A 429 -13.52 -4.52 -7.90
N GLY A 430 -13.48 -5.78 -8.29
CA GLY A 430 -13.49 -6.89 -7.34
C GLY A 430 -13.03 -8.20 -7.96
N SER A 431 -13.15 -9.24 -7.15
CA SER A 431 -12.93 -10.63 -7.55
C SER A 431 -14.23 -11.40 -7.34
N ALA A 432 -14.38 -12.55 -8.01
CA ALA A 432 -15.57 -13.39 -7.86
C ALA A 432 -15.83 -13.81 -6.40
N LYS A 433 -14.76 -13.86 -5.59
CA LYS A 433 -14.81 -13.87 -4.13
C LYS A 433 -14.08 -12.64 -3.63
N ASP A 434 -14.79 -11.73 -2.98
CA ASP A 434 -14.17 -10.51 -2.45
C ASP A 434 -13.20 -10.86 -1.30
N PRO A 435 -12.14 -10.07 -1.07
CA PRO A 435 -11.33 -10.16 0.14
C PRO A 435 -12.13 -10.30 1.45
N VAL A 436 -13.31 -9.67 1.59
CA VAL A 436 -14.17 -9.86 2.76
C VAL A 436 -14.73 -11.29 2.84
N ASN A 437 -15.16 -11.88 1.72
CA ASN A 437 -15.61 -13.28 1.69
C ASN A 437 -14.46 -14.22 2.06
N ILE A 438 -13.26 -13.98 1.50
CA ILE A 438 -12.07 -14.79 1.80
C ILE A 438 -11.71 -14.72 3.29
N ALA A 439 -11.73 -13.52 3.88
CA ALA A 439 -11.53 -13.34 5.31
C ALA A 439 -12.57 -14.10 6.14
N GLY A 440 -13.85 -14.09 5.72
CA GLY A 440 -14.92 -14.90 6.30
C GLY A 440 -14.67 -16.41 6.22
N TYR A 441 -14.22 -16.91 5.06
CA TYR A 441 -13.92 -18.35 4.89
C TYR A 441 -12.76 -18.79 5.79
N VAL A 442 -11.67 -18.02 5.83
CA VAL A 442 -10.51 -18.36 6.67
C VAL A 442 -10.89 -18.32 8.14
N ALA A 443 -11.57 -17.27 8.59
CA ALA A 443 -12.03 -17.15 9.97
C ALA A 443 -12.98 -18.28 10.38
N SER A 444 -13.91 -18.67 9.50
CA SER A 444 -14.83 -19.79 9.73
C SER A 444 -14.08 -21.12 9.82
N ASN A 445 -13.11 -21.37 8.93
CA ASN A 445 -12.30 -22.58 8.98
C ASN A 445 -11.52 -22.70 10.30
N VAL A 446 -10.98 -21.59 10.81
CA VAL A 446 -10.31 -21.55 12.13
C VAL A 446 -11.31 -21.81 13.25
N LEU A 447 -12.47 -21.16 13.20
CA LEU A 447 -13.52 -21.28 14.21
C LEU A 447 -14.09 -22.71 14.30
N ASP A 448 -14.26 -23.37 13.16
CA ASP A 448 -14.80 -24.74 13.07
C ASP A 448 -13.74 -25.82 13.36
N GLY A 449 -12.48 -25.44 13.63
CA GLY A 449 -11.36 -26.37 13.81
C GLY A 449 -10.90 -27.06 12.52
N ALA A 450 -11.42 -26.65 11.37
CA ALA A 450 -11.02 -27.15 10.04
C ALA A 450 -9.66 -26.61 9.57
N LEU A 451 -9.14 -25.57 10.24
CA LEU A 451 -7.82 -24.99 10.04
C LEU A 451 -7.19 -24.66 11.39
N GLU A 452 -6.07 -25.30 11.70
CA GLU A 452 -5.22 -24.95 12.84
C GLU A 452 -4.13 -23.99 12.37
N VAL A 453 -4.01 -22.84 13.02
CA VAL A 453 -3.06 -21.79 12.63
C VAL A 453 -1.85 -21.75 13.55
N PHE A 454 -0.69 -21.45 12.97
CA PHE A 454 0.52 -21.03 13.64
C PHE A 454 0.70 -19.53 13.37
N PHE A 455 0.96 -18.75 14.41
CA PHE A 455 1.07 -17.29 14.30
C PHE A 455 2.54 -16.86 14.10
N PRO A 456 2.82 -15.89 13.21
CA PRO A 456 4.19 -15.46 12.94
C PRO A 456 4.96 -14.93 14.15
N GLU A 457 4.29 -14.34 15.15
CA GLU A 457 4.95 -13.89 16.39
C GLU A 457 5.57 -15.03 17.21
N ASP A 458 5.10 -16.27 17.04
CA ASP A 458 5.58 -17.44 17.78
C ASP A 458 6.74 -18.16 17.05
N ILE A 459 7.18 -17.66 15.89
CA ILE A 459 8.17 -18.36 15.05
C ILE A 459 9.53 -18.52 15.76
N GLN A 460 9.93 -17.52 16.55
CA GLN A 460 11.22 -17.51 17.25
C GLN A 460 11.22 -18.38 18.52
N THR A 461 10.05 -18.63 19.10
CA THR A 461 9.86 -19.44 20.31
C THR A 461 9.32 -20.84 19.99
N ALA A 462 9.22 -21.18 18.70
CA ALA A 462 8.76 -22.48 18.24
C ALA A 462 9.65 -23.61 18.81
N ASP A 463 9.01 -24.72 19.20
CA ASP A 463 9.71 -25.91 19.65
C ASP A 463 10.67 -26.40 18.54
N PRO A 464 11.96 -26.67 18.83
CA PRO A 464 12.93 -27.13 17.84
C PRO A 464 12.54 -28.39 17.05
N SER A 465 11.64 -29.22 17.61
CA SER A 465 11.11 -30.42 16.97
C SER A 465 10.10 -30.12 15.85
N VAL A 466 9.51 -28.92 15.81
CA VAL A 466 8.57 -28.50 14.77
C VAL A 466 9.30 -28.33 13.44
N VAL A 467 8.77 -28.95 12.40
CA VAL A 467 9.29 -28.84 11.03
C VAL A 467 8.47 -27.79 10.27
N PHE A 468 9.14 -26.75 9.79
CA PHE A 468 8.53 -25.77 8.90
C PHE A 468 8.62 -26.29 7.46
N LEU A 469 7.48 -26.70 6.90
CA LEU A 469 7.38 -27.19 5.54
C LEU A 469 7.13 -26.04 4.58
N ASP A 470 8.19 -25.56 3.93
CA ASP A 470 8.13 -24.50 2.93
C ASP A 470 7.67 -25.08 1.59
N VAL A 471 6.47 -24.67 1.16
CA VAL A 471 5.84 -25.15 -0.08
C VAL A 471 5.89 -24.15 -1.22
N ARG A 472 6.70 -23.09 -1.09
CA ARG A 472 6.99 -22.14 -2.17
C ARG A 472 7.84 -22.78 -3.26
N ASP A 473 7.90 -22.14 -4.42
CA ASP A 473 8.80 -22.56 -5.48
C ASP A 473 10.26 -22.13 -5.16
N PRO A 474 11.29 -22.86 -5.65
CA PRO A 474 12.69 -22.60 -5.29
C PRO A 474 13.15 -21.15 -5.52
N GLU A 475 12.62 -20.48 -6.53
CA GLU A 475 12.92 -19.08 -6.84
C GLU A 475 12.47 -18.14 -5.72
N GLU A 476 11.30 -18.37 -5.12
CA GLU A 476 10.82 -17.58 -3.99
C GLU A 476 11.63 -17.84 -2.72
N GLN A 477 12.08 -19.08 -2.53
CA GLN A 477 12.91 -19.48 -1.39
C GLN A 477 14.29 -18.83 -1.45
N ALA A 478 14.86 -18.70 -2.66
CA ALA A 478 16.12 -18.00 -2.89
C ALA A 478 16.03 -16.49 -2.60
N LEU A 479 14.85 -15.88 -2.76
CA LEU A 479 14.62 -14.45 -2.49
C LEU A 479 14.47 -14.15 -1.00
N SER A 480 13.82 -15.03 -0.24
CA SER A 480 13.55 -14.82 1.18
C SER A 480 13.48 -16.17 1.91
N ALA A 481 14.45 -16.43 2.79
CA ALA A 481 14.51 -17.64 3.60
C ALA A 481 13.75 -17.47 4.91
N LEU A 482 13.15 -18.57 5.40
CA LEU A 482 12.52 -18.60 6.71
C LEU A 482 13.58 -18.40 7.82
N PRO A 483 13.34 -17.54 8.82
CA PRO A 483 14.29 -17.29 9.90
C PRO A 483 14.23 -18.36 11.00
N VAL A 484 14.22 -19.65 10.63
CA VAL A 484 14.19 -20.80 11.54
C VAL A 484 15.12 -21.91 11.05
N LYS A 485 15.58 -22.78 11.96
CA LYS A 485 16.57 -23.83 11.66
C LYS A 485 15.98 -25.08 11.02
N ASN A 486 14.81 -25.53 11.48
CA ASN A 486 14.21 -26.80 11.05
C ASN A 486 13.21 -26.58 9.90
N VAL A 487 13.75 -26.31 8.71
CA VAL A 487 12.98 -26.06 7.48
C VAL A 487 13.15 -27.23 6.53
N GLN A 488 12.04 -27.78 6.05
CA GLN A 488 12.01 -28.75 4.95
C GLN A 488 11.32 -28.10 3.75
N SER A 489 11.92 -28.18 2.57
CA SER A 489 11.39 -27.56 1.36
C SER A 489 10.82 -28.60 0.40
N ILE A 490 9.52 -28.52 0.13
CA ILE A 490 8.84 -29.34 -0.88
C ILE A 490 7.80 -28.45 -1.58
N PRO A 491 8.07 -27.96 -2.81
CA PRO A 491 7.13 -27.13 -3.55
C PRO A 491 5.74 -27.78 -3.63
N LEU A 492 4.67 -26.99 -3.49
CA LEU A 492 3.30 -27.49 -3.39
C LEU A 492 2.93 -28.47 -4.51
N ALA A 493 3.40 -28.20 -5.74
CA ALA A 493 3.12 -29.04 -6.90
C ALA A 493 3.71 -30.47 -6.77
N GLN A 494 4.79 -30.62 -6.01
CA GLN A 494 5.50 -31.88 -5.80
C GLN A 494 5.06 -32.59 -4.51
N LEU A 495 4.42 -31.87 -3.58
CA LEU A 495 4.11 -32.36 -2.23
C LEU A 495 3.38 -33.71 -2.23
N ARG A 496 2.37 -33.90 -3.09
CA ARG A 496 1.60 -35.15 -3.14
C ARG A 496 2.45 -36.36 -3.51
N ALA A 497 3.39 -36.20 -4.44
CA ALA A 497 4.27 -37.28 -4.89
C ALA A 497 5.38 -37.57 -3.87
N ARG A 498 5.71 -36.60 -3.02
CA ARG A 498 6.82 -36.63 -2.06
C ARG A 498 6.35 -36.79 -0.60
N LEU A 499 5.09 -37.20 -0.38
CA LEU A 499 4.55 -37.39 0.98
C LEU A 499 5.32 -38.43 1.81
N SER A 500 5.95 -39.41 1.16
CA SER A 500 6.78 -40.43 1.81
C SER A 500 8.06 -39.87 2.44
N GLU A 501 8.49 -38.66 2.05
CA GLU A 501 9.65 -37.97 2.65
C GLU A 501 9.32 -37.31 3.99
N LEU A 502 8.04 -37.28 4.37
CA LEU A 502 7.55 -36.65 5.58
C LEU A 502 7.20 -37.71 6.63
N ASP A 503 7.79 -37.56 7.81
CA ASP A 503 7.49 -38.38 8.99
C ASP A 503 6.17 -37.95 9.63
N ARG A 504 5.19 -38.84 9.67
CA ARG A 504 3.83 -38.59 10.17
C ARG A 504 3.75 -38.36 11.69
N THR A 505 4.79 -38.68 12.44
CA THR A 505 4.84 -38.48 13.90
C THR A 505 5.22 -37.06 14.28
N LYS A 506 5.86 -36.32 13.37
CA LYS A 506 6.31 -34.94 13.60
C LYS A 506 5.17 -33.93 13.48
N THR A 507 5.42 -32.77 14.08
CA THR A 507 4.56 -31.59 13.94
C THR A 507 5.05 -30.74 12.78
N TYR A 508 4.16 -30.43 11.84
CA TYR A 508 4.47 -29.58 10.68
C TYR A 508 3.78 -28.22 10.77
N VAL A 509 4.50 -27.17 10.40
CA VAL A 509 3.94 -25.85 10.08
C VAL A 509 4.14 -25.61 8.60
N THR A 510 3.05 -25.59 7.82
CA THR A 510 3.11 -25.32 6.39
C THR A 510 3.30 -23.83 6.13
N VAL A 511 4.19 -23.48 5.20
CA VAL A 511 4.55 -22.10 4.90
C VAL A 511 4.50 -21.83 3.41
N CYS A 512 3.95 -20.68 3.03
CA CYS A 512 4.09 -20.12 1.69
C CYS A 512 4.22 -18.59 1.74
N ALA A 513 4.17 -17.91 0.59
CA ALA A 513 4.30 -16.45 0.55
C ALA A 513 3.23 -15.69 1.36
N ILE A 514 1.96 -16.13 1.26
CA ILE A 514 0.80 -15.37 1.77
C ILE A 514 -0.25 -16.24 2.51
N GLY A 515 0.08 -17.49 2.85
CA GLY A 515 -0.83 -18.46 3.52
C GLY A 515 -1.69 -19.31 2.58
N GLN A 516 -2.04 -18.85 1.37
CA GLN A 516 -2.97 -19.61 0.50
C GLN A 516 -2.48 -21.00 0.08
N ARG A 517 -1.23 -21.12 -0.38
CA ARG A 517 -0.63 -22.41 -0.80
C ARG A 517 -0.32 -23.30 0.41
N ALA A 518 0.03 -22.69 1.54
CA ALA A 518 0.23 -23.37 2.80
C ALA A 518 -1.06 -24.04 3.27
N TYR A 519 -2.21 -23.37 3.16
CA TYR A 519 -3.50 -23.97 3.47
C TYR A 519 -3.80 -25.21 2.62
N ILE A 520 -3.45 -25.19 1.32
CA ILE A 520 -3.60 -26.36 0.45
C ILE A 520 -2.69 -27.50 0.92
N ALA A 521 -1.44 -27.20 1.27
CA ALA A 521 -0.51 -28.19 1.84
C ALA A 521 -1.02 -28.76 3.17
N TYR A 522 -1.54 -27.91 4.06
CA TYR A 522 -2.18 -28.28 5.32
C TYR A 522 -3.30 -29.30 5.07
N ARG A 523 -4.19 -29.03 4.11
CA ARG A 523 -5.29 -29.95 3.74
C ARG A 523 -4.77 -31.27 3.18
N ILE A 524 -3.78 -31.23 2.28
CA ILE A 524 -3.14 -32.44 1.74
C ILE A 524 -2.59 -33.31 2.87
N LEU A 525 -1.88 -32.73 3.84
CA LEU A 525 -1.29 -33.46 4.96
C LEU A 525 -2.37 -34.02 5.89
N LYS A 526 -3.34 -33.21 6.33
CA LYS A 526 -4.44 -33.65 7.21
C LYS A 526 -5.23 -34.81 6.58
N ASP A 527 -5.60 -34.70 5.30
CA ASP A 527 -6.36 -35.74 4.58
C ASP A 527 -5.53 -37.02 4.37
N ASN A 528 -4.20 -36.93 4.41
CA ASN A 528 -3.29 -38.08 4.35
C ASN A 528 -2.89 -38.62 5.74
N GLY A 529 -3.57 -38.21 6.81
CA GLY A 529 -3.43 -38.78 8.15
C GLY A 529 -2.29 -38.19 9.00
N PHE A 530 -1.74 -37.04 8.63
CA PHE A 530 -0.85 -36.28 9.51
C PHE A 530 -1.68 -35.61 10.60
N LYS A 531 -1.41 -35.93 11.87
CA LYS A 531 -2.24 -35.45 13.00
C LYS A 531 -1.90 -34.02 13.40
N ASN A 532 -0.61 -33.69 13.46
CA ASN A 532 -0.09 -32.43 14.00
C ASN A 532 0.37 -31.52 12.85
N VAL A 533 -0.55 -30.78 12.24
CA VAL A 533 -0.25 -29.86 11.14
C VAL A 533 -0.88 -28.53 11.45
N LYS A 534 -0.15 -27.43 11.20
CA LYS A 534 -0.63 -26.05 11.30
C LYS A 534 -0.29 -25.26 10.04
N ASP A 535 -1.05 -24.22 9.76
CA ASP A 535 -0.81 -23.25 8.70
C ASP A 535 -0.20 -21.97 9.25
N LEU A 536 0.93 -21.51 8.69
CA LEU A 536 1.49 -20.21 9.05
C LEU A 536 0.62 -19.10 8.45
N THR A 537 -0.29 -18.54 9.27
CA THR A 537 -1.25 -17.53 8.80
C THR A 537 -0.54 -16.30 8.24
N GLY A 538 -1.01 -15.81 7.10
CA GLY A 538 -0.40 -14.66 6.39
C GLY A 538 0.94 -14.96 5.69
N GLY A 539 1.53 -16.14 5.89
CA GLY A 539 2.76 -16.58 5.23
C GLY A 539 3.99 -15.71 5.50
N MET A 540 5.00 -15.84 4.64
CA MET A 540 6.27 -15.09 4.73
C MET A 540 6.09 -13.58 4.76
N LYS A 541 5.11 -13.05 4.02
CA LYS A 541 4.84 -11.60 4.01
C LYS A 541 4.52 -11.07 5.41
N LEU A 542 3.80 -11.84 6.22
CA LEU A 542 3.49 -11.43 7.59
C LEU A 542 4.68 -11.67 8.53
N VAL A 543 5.50 -12.71 8.33
CA VAL A 543 6.75 -12.92 9.08
C VAL A 543 7.69 -11.71 8.95
N GLU A 544 7.84 -11.17 7.75
CA GLU A 544 8.65 -9.97 7.51
C GLU A 544 8.10 -8.74 8.27
N ALA A 545 6.78 -8.64 8.45
CA ALA A 545 6.15 -7.56 9.22
C ALA A 545 6.38 -7.68 10.74
N PHE A 546 6.66 -8.88 11.24
CA PHE A 546 7.04 -9.11 12.64
C PHE A 546 8.55 -9.01 12.90
N SER A 547 9.37 -8.89 11.85
CA SER A 547 10.81 -8.74 11.99
C SER A 547 11.14 -7.32 12.46
N GLU A 548 11.92 -7.19 13.53
CA GLU A 548 12.35 -5.87 14.01
C GLU A 548 13.28 -5.20 12.98
N LYS A 549 12.99 -3.94 12.66
CA LYS A 549 13.81 -3.09 11.80
C LYS A 549 14.12 -1.78 12.52
N GLU A 550 15.35 -1.31 12.37
CA GLU A 550 15.72 0.03 12.82
C GLU A 550 15.49 1.05 11.70
N TYR A 551 14.76 2.13 12.01
CA TYR A 551 14.46 3.21 11.07
C TYR A 551 15.14 4.55 11.44
N GLY A 552 15.86 4.59 12.58
CA GLY A 552 16.31 5.81 13.28
C GLY A 552 17.43 6.61 12.63
N LYS A 553 17.86 6.24 11.42
CA LYS A 553 18.73 7.07 10.57
C LYS A 553 18.07 7.12 9.22
N ALA A 554 17.84 8.33 8.70
CA ALA A 554 17.54 8.48 7.28
C ALA A 554 18.55 7.61 6.52
N ALA A 555 18.06 6.62 5.77
CA ALA A 555 18.85 6.15 4.66
C ALA A 555 19.28 7.42 3.93
N LYS A 556 20.56 7.56 3.60
CA LYS A 556 20.96 8.53 2.58
C LYS A 556 20.24 8.09 1.31
N VAL A 557 18.99 8.47 1.16
CA VAL A 557 18.42 8.72 -0.13
C VAL A 557 19.28 9.88 -0.59
N SER A 558 20.31 9.54 -1.34
CA SER A 558 20.95 10.53 -2.17
C SER A 558 19.81 11.12 -3.02
N LYS A 559 19.27 12.25 -2.58
CA LYS A 559 19.10 13.35 -3.51
C LYS A 559 20.49 13.51 -4.09
N ALA A 560 20.78 12.81 -5.19
CA ALA A 560 21.66 13.35 -6.18
C ALA A 560 21.01 14.69 -6.50
N LEU A 561 21.46 15.73 -5.81
CA LEU A 561 21.39 17.09 -6.30
C LEU A 561 22.11 17.02 -7.63
N PHE A 562 21.36 16.80 -8.71
CA PHE A 562 21.85 17.06 -10.04
C PHE A 562 22.18 18.55 -10.05
N PRO A 563 23.43 18.93 -10.37
CA PRO A 563 23.80 20.33 -10.44
C PRO A 563 22.87 21.03 -11.43
N ALA A 564 22.48 22.25 -11.05
CA ALA A 564 21.76 23.17 -11.90
C ALA A 564 22.50 23.39 -13.22
N GLU A 565 21.71 23.47 -14.29
CA GLU A 565 22.02 24.04 -15.60
C GLU A 565 23.32 23.60 -16.27
N VAL A 566 23.18 22.61 -17.16
CA VAL A 566 23.95 22.59 -18.41
C VAL A 566 22.96 22.75 -19.55
N LEU A 567 22.85 23.98 -20.03
CA LEU A 567 22.27 24.34 -21.32
C LEU A 567 22.98 23.53 -22.41
N VAL A 568 22.28 22.59 -23.04
CA VAL A 568 22.60 22.10 -24.39
C VAL A 568 21.30 21.83 -25.14
N GLU A 569 21.26 22.35 -26.35
CA GLU A 569 20.14 22.44 -27.29
C GLU A 569 19.64 21.07 -27.79
N SER A 570 18.56 20.55 -27.20
CA SER A 570 17.52 19.78 -27.89
C SER A 570 16.24 19.75 -27.03
N THR A 571 15.08 19.96 -27.63
CA THR A 571 13.83 20.38 -26.96
C THR A 571 12.67 19.40 -27.09
N GLN A 572 12.89 18.16 -27.57
CA GLN A 572 11.78 17.23 -27.79
C GLN A 572 11.60 16.25 -26.62
N LYS A 573 10.45 16.36 -25.93
CA LYS A 573 10.01 15.42 -24.89
C LYS A 573 9.04 14.41 -25.49
N ILE A 574 9.46 13.15 -25.56
CA ILE A 574 8.71 12.04 -26.13
C ILE A 574 8.10 11.22 -24.99
N LYS A 575 6.85 10.78 -25.14
CA LYS A 575 6.17 9.94 -24.15
C LYS A 575 6.08 8.48 -24.62
N LEU A 576 6.23 7.57 -23.67
CA LEU A 576 6.08 6.14 -23.82
C LEU A 576 5.20 5.60 -22.69
N ASP A 577 4.07 5.00 -23.03
CA ASP A 577 3.25 4.28 -22.08
C ASP A 577 3.59 2.79 -22.13
N ALA A 578 4.21 2.30 -21.07
CA ALA A 578 4.57 0.91 -20.84
C ALA A 578 3.76 0.30 -19.67
N CYS A 579 2.65 0.92 -19.28
CA CYS A 579 1.75 0.37 -18.27
C CYS A 579 1.13 -0.96 -18.71
N GLY A 580 0.91 -1.88 -17.76
CA GLY A 580 0.39 -3.22 -18.04
C GLY A 580 1.41 -4.23 -18.57
N LEU A 581 2.64 -3.80 -18.90
CA LEU A 581 3.74 -4.69 -19.20
C LEU A 581 4.42 -5.15 -17.89
N GLN A 582 4.84 -6.41 -17.83
CA GLN A 582 5.61 -6.98 -16.72
C GLN A 582 7.08 -7.15 -17.14
N CYS A 583 7.99 -7.22 -16.18
CA CYS A 583 9.42 -7.44 -16.44
C CYS A 583 9.67 -8.58 -17.46
N PRO A 584 10.48 -8.36 -18.53
CA PRO A 584 11.30 -7.17 -18.84
C PRO A 584 10.63 -6.12 -19.77
N GLY A 585 9.34 -6.25 -20.05
CA GLY A 585 8.62 -5.46 -21.07
C GLY A 585 8.81 -3.94 -21.02
N PRO A 586 8.66 -3.27 -19.85
CA PRO A 586 8.85 -1.83 -19.75
C PRO A 586 10.27 -1.36 -20.12
N ILE A 587 11.30 -2.13 -19.78
CA ILE A 587 12.70 -1.83 -20.13
C ILE A 587 12.93 -2.02 -21.63
N MET A 588 12.35 -3.06 -22.23
CA MET A 588 12.45 -3.33 -23.67
C MET A 588 11.84 -2.22 -24.52
N GLU A 589 10.64 -1.75 -24.17
CA GLU A 589 9.99 -0.65 -24.89
C GLU A 589 10.73 0.67 -24.69
N THR A 590 11.28 0.90 -23.48
CA THR A 590 12.17 2.03 -23.22
C THR A 590 13.40 1.99 -24.14
N TYR A 591 14.07 0.84 -24.22
CA TYR A 591 15.27 0.65 -25.04
C TYR A 591 14.99 0.88 -26.53
N LYS A 592 13.93 0.25 -27.09
CA LYS A 592 13.53 0.45 -28.48
C LYS A 592 13.27 1.92 -28.78
N ARG A 593 12.51 2.60 -27.92
CA ARG A 593 12.21 4.02 -28.14
C ARG A 593 13.46 4.89 -28.03
N MET A 594 14.39 4.57 -27.12
CA MET A 594 15.65 5.30 -26.96
C MET A 594 16.61 5.09 -28.15
N LEU A 595 16.55 3.97 -28.88
CA LEU A 595 17.32 3.79 -30.11
C LEU A 595 16.94 4.81 -31.18
N ASP A 596 15.65 5.07 -31.36
CA ASP A 596 15.11 5.96 -32.40
C ASP A 596 15.21 7.46 -32.07
N MET A 597 15.68 7.82 -30.86
CA MET A 597 15.79 9.20 -30.38
C MET A 597 17.12 9.86 -30.74
N LYS A 598 17.19 11.19 -30.79
CA LYS A 598 18.47 11.90 -30.96
C LYS A 598 19.13 12.13 -29.62
N THR A 599 20.45 12.23 -29.61
CA THR A 599 21.16 12.55 -28.37
C THR A 599 20.70 13.89 -27.81
N GLY A 600 20.47 13.94 -26.50
CA GLY A 600 19.91 15.11 -25.82
C GLY A 600 18.39 15.11 -25.69
N ASP A 601 17.66 14.26 -26.42
CA ASP A 601 16.20 14.16 -26.31
C ASP A 601 15.74 13.52 -24.98
N PHE A 602 14.53 13.86 -24.55
CA PHE A 602 13.94 13.37 -23.30
C PHE A 602 12.85 12.32 -23.57
N LEU A 603 12.90 11.18 -22.87
CA LEU A 603 11.90 10.13 -22.90
C LEU A 603 11.19 10.02 -21.55
N GLU A 604 9.89 10.26 -21.51
CA GLU A 604 9.01 10.02 -20.35
C GLU A 604 8.34 8.65 -20.49
N VAL A 605 8.65 7.72 -19.59
CA VAL A 605 8.14 6.34 -19.57
C VAL A 605 7.19 6.14 -18.39
N LEU A 606 5.98 5.67 -18.65
CA LEU A 606 4.99 5.29 -17.64
C LEU A 606 4.98 3.77 -17.49
N ALA A 607 5.09 3.22 -16.28
CA ALA A 607 5.01 1.77 -16.05
C ALA A 607 4.39 1.42 -14.70
N THR A 608 3.58 0.36 -14.66
CA THR A 608 2.93 -0.16 -13.44
C THR A 608 3.68 -1.35 -12.82
N ASP A 609 4.80 -1.75 -13.41
CA ASP A 609 5.62 -2.85 -12.90
C ASP A 609 6.39 -2.43 -11.63
N PRO A 610 6.28 -3.17 -10.50
CA PRO A 610 6.95 -2.81 -9.24
C PRO A 610 8.48 -2.84 -9.30
N GLY A 611 9.07 -3.61 -10.22
CA GLY A 611 10.52 -3.73 -10.43
C GLY A 611 11.10 -2.60 -11.28
N PHE A 612 10.29 -2.01 -12.17
CA PHE A 612 10.71 -0.99 -13.12
C PHE A 612 11.46 0.17 -12.49
N ARG A 613 11.04 0.66 -11.31
CA ARG A 613 11.71 1.76 -10.60
C ARG A 613 13.19 1.45 -10.31
N LYS A 614 13.51 0.21 -9.95
CA LYS A 614 14.88 -0.24 -9.67
C LYS A 614 15.64 -0.55 -10.97
N ASP A 615 14.95 -1.14 -11.93
CA ASP A 615 15.55 -1.61 -13.18
C ASP A 615 15.89 -0.46 -14.13
N ILE A 616 15.05 0.57 -14.21
CA ILE A 616 15.24 1.72 -15.12
C ILE A 616 16.46 2.56 -14.72
N ALA A 617 16.73 2.69 -13.42
CA ALA A 617 17.89 3.41 -12.91
C ALA A 617 19.20 2.69 -13.29
N LYS A 618 19.25 1.36 -13.08
CA LYS A 618 20.40 0.54 -13.46
C LYS A 618 20.58 0.44 -14.98
N TRP A 619 19.47 0.40 -15.73
CA TRP A 619 19.50 0.37 -17.19
C TRP A 619 20.05 1.69 -17.75
N ALA A 620 19.61 2.85 -17.24
CA ALA A 620 20.10 4.15 -17.68
C ALA A 620 21.62 4.28 -17.46
N GLU A 621 22.08 3.93 -16.25
CA GLU A 621 23.50 3.92 -15.89
C GLU A 621 24.33 3.03 -16.82
N LYS A 622 23.87 1.80 -17.08
CA LYS A 622 24.61 0.83 -17.93
C LYS A 622 24.59 1.16 -19.42
N THR A 623 23.57 1.87 -19.90
CA THR A 623 23.42 2.22 -21.32
C THR A 623 23.96 3.61 -21.65
N GLY A 624 24.55 4.32 -20.69
CA GLY A 624 25.10 5.67 -20.88
C GLY A 624 24.03 6.76 -21.01
N ASN A 625 22.77 6.47 -20.64
CA ASN A 625 21.67 7.43 -20.61
C ASN A 625 21.54 8.04 -19.21
N SER A 626 21.01 9.26 -19.12
CA SER A 626 20.82 9.92 -17.81
C SER A 626 19.36 9.81 -17.36
N LEU A 627 19.12 9.28 -16.16
CA LEU A 627 17.81 9.36 -15.51
C LEU A 627 17.65 10.75 -14.89
N ILE A 628 16.75 11.56 -15.45
CA ILE A 628 16.54 12.97 -15.09
C ILE A 628 15.52 13.11 -13.96
N LYS A 629 14.40 12.39 -14.06
CA LYS A 629 13.36 12.38 -13.04
C LYS A 629 12.79 10.98 -12.92
N ILE A 630 12.47 10.55 -11.71
CA ILE A 630 11.63 9.39 -11.49
C ILE A 630 10.59 9.75 -10.42
N ASP A 631 9.35 9.46 -10.71
CA ASP A 631 8.19 9.81 -9.91
C ASP A 631 7.29 8.59 -9.80
N GLN A 632 6.50 8.51 -8.74
CA GLN A 632 5.54 7.42 -8.57
C GLN A 632 4.23 8.01 -8.07
N ASN A 633 3.20 7.91 -8.89
CA ASN A 633 1.89 8.46 -8.57
C ASN A 633 0.82 7.39 -8.82
N ASN A 634 -0.03 7.12 -7.83
CA ASN A 634 -1.10 6.12 -7.90
C ASN A 634 -0.66 4.74 -8.43
N GLY A 635 0.53 4.27 -8.05
CA GLY A 635 1.06 2.96 -8.48
C GLY A 635 1.63 2.92 -9.91
N VAL A 636 1.66 4.05 -10.62
CA VAL A 636 2.35 4.22 -11.90
C VAL A 636 3.70 4.91 -11.66
N THR A 637 4.78 4.24 -12.01
CA THR A 637 6.13 4.81 -12.04
C THR A 637 6.31 5.60 -13.33
N THR A 638 6.61 6.89 -13.22
CA THR A 638 6.96 7.77 -14.35
C THR A 638 8.46 8.04 -14.31
N ALA A 639 9.21 7.60 -15.30
CA ALA A 639 10.66 7.85 -15.44
C ALA A 639 10.94 8.76 -16.63
N VAL A 640 11.64 9.87 -16.43
CA VAL A 640 12.15 10.76 -17.48
C VAL A 640 13.64 10.52 -17.67
N LEU A 641 14.02 10.04 -18.84
CA LEU A 641 15.38 9.77 -19.27
C LEU A 641 15.84 10.83 -20.27
N ARG A 642 17.13 11.11 -20.32
CA ARG A 642 17.79 11.88 -21.38
C ARG A 642 18.75 10.96 -22.12
N LYS A 643 18.68 10.96 -23.46
CA LYS A 643 19.59 10.17 -24.28
C LYS A 643 21.01 10.73 -24.19
N GLY A 644 21.99 9.87 -23.90
CA GLY A 644 23.41 10.23 -23.80
C GLY A 644 24.20 10.01 -25.10
N ASP A 645 25.40 10.60 -25.17
CA ASP A 645 26.30 10.61 -26.35
C ASP A 645 27.10 9.33 -26.59
N ARG A 646 26.96 8.31 -25.72
CA ARG A 646 27.75 7.09 -25.87
C ARG A 646 27.23 6.21 -27.00
N VAL A 647 27.95 6.22 -28.12
CA VAL A 647 27.94 5.15 -29.13
C VAL A 647 28.57 3.89 -28.50
N PRO A 648 28.04 2.67 -28.72
CA PRO A 648 28.69 1.45 -28.25
C PRO A 648 30.10 1.35 -28.86
N GLU A 649 31.15 1.36 -28.04
CA GLU A 649 32.53 1.16 -28.52
C GLU A 649 32.71 -0.27 -29.06
N GLU A 650 33.41 -0.39 -30.20
CA GLU A 650 33.94 -1.67 -30.68
C GLU A 650 34.88 -2.29 -29.63
N PRO A 651 34.87 -3.61 -29.44
CA PRO A 651 35.54 -4.24 -28.32
C PRO A 651 37.06 -4.31 -28.56
N THR A 652 37.82 -3.42 -27.92
CA THR A 652 39.27 -3.62 -27.76
C THR A 652 39.56 -4.70 -26.73
N ALA A 653 40.53 -5.55 -27.07
CA ALA A 653 40.97 -6.74 -26.36
C ALA A 653 41.44 -6.46 -24.91
N SER A 654 40.48 -6.49 -23.99
CA SER A 654 40.65 -6.69 -22.55
C SER A 654 39.24 -6.94 -21.97
N ALA A 655 38.61 -8.03 -22.40
CA ALA A 655 37.18 -8.25 -22.17
C ALA A 655 36.91 -8.91 -20.82
N SER A 656 36.17 -8.19 -19.98
CA SER A 656 35.29 -8.79 -18.97
C SER A 656 34.37 -9.81 -19.65
N ARG A 657 34.54 -11.10 -19.31
CA ARG A 657 33.74 -12.22 -19.81
C ARG A 657 32.26 -12.05 -19.45
N THR A 658 31.45 -11.62 -20.41
CA THR A 658 30.03 -11.31 -20.17
C THR A 658 29.04 -11.97 -21.13
N GLY A 659 29.51 -12.89 -21.98
CA GLY A 659 28.66 -13.64 -22.90
C GLY A 659 27.70 -14.61 -22.19
N LYS A 660 26.68 -15.06 -22.92
CA LYS A 660 25.68 -16.06 -22.50
C LYS A 660 25.67 -17.21 -23.47
N THR A 661 25.71 -18.45 -22.98
CA THR A 661 25.54 -19.64 -23.80
C THR A 661 24.23 -20.34 -23.50
N ILE A 662 23.57 -20.84 -24.54
CA ILE A 662 22.31 -21.59 -24.44
C ILE A 662 22.40 -22.85 -25.29
N VAL A 663 22.35 -24.03 -24.68
CA VAL A 663 22.20 -25.30 -25.39
C VAL A 663 20.71 -25.55 -25.62
N VAL A 664 20.33 -25.72 -26.88
CA VAL A 664 18.95 -26.02 -27.27
C VAL A 664 18.90 -27.46 -27.77
N PHE A 665 18.34 -28.34 -26.93
CA PHE A 665 18.22 -29.77 -27.22
C PHE A 665 16.79 -30.15 -27.66
N SER A 666 15.76 -29.44 -27.19
CA SER A 666 14.36 -29.75 -27.54
C SER A 666 13.87 -29.04 -28.80
N ASN A 667 12.92 -29.65 -29.52
CA ASN A 667 12.15 -29.02 -30.59
C ASN A 667 10.68 -28.75 -30.23
N ASP A 668 10.33 -28.76 -28.94
CA ASP A 668 9.02 -28.33 -28.49
C ASP A 668 8.86 -26.81 -28.65
N LEU A 669 7.70 -26.37 -29.12
CA LEU A 669 7.43 -24.96 -29.42
C LEU A 669 7.63 -24.04 -28.21
N ASP A 670 7.13 -24.43 -27.04
CA ASP A 670 7.25 -23.67 -25.79
C ASP A 670 8.68 -23.57 -25.28
N ARG A 671 9.49 -24.61 -25.45
CA ARG A 671 10.91 -24.60 -25.07
C ARG A 671 11.74 -23.77 -26.04
N ALA A 672 11.48 -23.90 -27.34
CA ALA A 672 12.10 -23.06 -28.37
C ALA A 672 11.76 -21.57 -28.15
N LEU A 673 10.50 -21.25 -27.84
CA LEU A 673 10.10 -19.89 -27.48
C LEU A 673 10.86 -19.38 -26.25
N ALA A 674 10.98 -20.19 -25.19
CA ALA A 674 11.75 -19.81 -24.01
C ALA A 674 13.22 -19.53 -24.35
N SER A 675 13.88 -20.40 -25.14
CA SER A 675 15.27 -20.20 -25.55
C SER A 675 15.49 -18.88 -26.30
N PHE A 676 14.62 -18.56 -27.27
CA PHE A 676 14.76 -17.33 -28.05
C PHE A 676 14.30 -16.06 -27.30
N VAL A 677 13.38 -16.17 -26.35
CA VAL A 677 13.03 -15.06 -25.44
C VAL A 677 14.20 -14.71 -24.54
N ILE A 678 14.87 -15.72 -23.98
CA ILE A 678 16.06 -15.53 -23.13
C ILE A 678 17.22 -14.95 -23.95
N ALA A 679 17.47 -15.48 -25.15
CA ALA A 679 18.53 -15.00 -26.04
C ALA A 679 18.34 -13.51 -26.43
N ASN A 680 17.16 -13.15 -26.93
CA ASN A 680 16.87 -11.76 -27.32
C ASN A 680 16.87 -10.82 -26.10
N GLY A 681 16.42 -11.27 -24.93
CA GLY A 681 16.51 -10.50 -23.69
C GLY A 681 17.95 -10.25 -23.24
N ALA A 682 18.82 -11.24 -23.35
CA ALA A 682 20.25 -11.10 -23.04
C ALA A 682 20.96 -10.15 -24.01
N LEU A 683 20.66 -10.24 -25.32
CA LEU A 683 21.16 -9.30 -26.32
C LEU A 683 20.74 -7.85 -26.02
N ALA A 684 19.47 -7.63 -25.68
CA ALA A 684 18.97 -6.29 -25.35
C ALA A 684 19.64 -5.68 -24.10
N MET A 685 20.27 -6.50 -23.27
CA MET A 685 21.11 -6.07 -22.13
C MET A 685 22.57 -5.83 -22.52
N GLY A 686 22.89 -5.82 -23.82
CA GLY A 686 24.23 -5.63 -24.37
C GLY A 686 25.17 -6.81 -24.10
N LYS A 687 24.63 -8.04 -24.01
CA LYS A 687 25.42 -9.27 -23.83
C LYS A 687 25.54 -10.02 -25.14
N SER A 688 26.73 -10.55 -25.46
CA SER A 688 26.88 -11.52 -26.54
C SER A 688 26.16 -12.82 -26.17
N VAL A 689 25.53 -13.45 -27.16
CA VAL A 689 24.77 -14.69 -26.95
C VAL A 689 25.15 -15.71 -28.00
N THR A 690 25.49 -16.91 -27.55
CA THR A 690 25.76 -18.07 -28.41
C THR A 690 24.76 -19.17 -28.10
N MET A 691 24.00 -19.60 -29.11
CA MET A 691 23.01 -20.67 -28.99
C MET A 691 23.48 -21.92 -29.74
N PHE A 692 23.68 -23.02 -29.01
CA PHE A 692 24.15 -24.29 -29.56
C PHE A 692 23.01 -25.29 -29.71
N PHE A 693 22.65 -25.61 -30.95
CA PHE A 693 21.55 -26.50 -31.30
C PHE A 693 22.07 -27.92 -31.54
N THR A 694 21.53 -28.86 -30.79
CA THR A 694 21.95 -30.27 -30.84
C THR A 694 20.73 -31.19 -30.82
N PHE A 695 20.88 -32.41 -31.33
CA PHE A 695 19.81 -33.39 -31.47
C PHE A 695 18.50 -32.77 -32.00
N TRP A 696 17.39 -32.90 -31.26
CA TRP A 696 16.07 -32.47 -31.73
C TRP A 696 16.01 -30.97 -31.99
N GLY A 697 16.73 -30.16 -31.23
CA GLY A 697 16.81 -28.70 -31.38
C GLY A 697 17.22 -28.24 -32.79
N LEU A 698 17.98 -29.06 -33.53
CA LEU A 698 18.32 -28.78 -34.93
C LEU A 698 17.09 -28.59 -35.83
N ASN A 699 15.95 -29.21 -35.49
CA ASN A 699 14.72 -29.07 -36.26
C ASN A 699 14.14 -27.65 -36.24
N ILE A 700 14.49 -26.84 -35.24
CA ILE A 700 14.10 -25.42 -35.14
C ILE A 700 14.75 -24.63 -36.28
N LEU A 701 16.00 -24.96 -36.61
CA LEU A 701 16.84 -24.26 -37.60
C LEU A 701 16.64 -24.76 -39.04
N ARG A 702 15.79 -25.75 -39.28
CA ARG A 702 15.58 -26.27 -40.64
C ARG A 702 14.75 -25.32 -41.49
N LYS A 703 15.10 -25.18 -42.77
CA LYS A 703 14.30 -24.49 -43.79
C LYS A 703 12.91 -25.15 -43.90
N PRO A 704 11.83 -24.36 -44.05
CA PRO A 704 10.47 -24.90 -44.15
C PRO A 704 10.20 -25.65 -45.47
N ASP A 705 10.95 -25.33 -46.54
CA ASP A 705 10.78 -25.87 -47.89
C ASP A 705 11.50 -27.22 -48.11
N LYS A 706 11.06 -27.96 -49.14
CA LYS A 706 11.69 -29.23 -49.55
C LYS A 706 12.97 -28.95 -50.33
N SER A 707 14.13 -29.34 -49.79
CA SER A 707 15.39 -29.39 -50.56
C SER A 707 15.44 -30.65 -51.45
N SER A 708 15.94 -30.51 -52.68
CA SER A 708 16.03 -31.58 -53.68
C SER A 708 17.33 -32.38 -53.57
N ILE A 709 17.74 -32.74 -52.35
CA ILE A 709 19.07 -33.34 -52.10
C ILE A 709 18.98 -34.87 -52.12
N GLN A 710 19.88 -35.53 -52.85
CA GLN A 710 20.00 -36.98 -52.87
C GLN A 710 20.61 -37.48 -51.55
N LYS A 711 19.84 -38.29 -50.81
CA LYS A 711 20.24 -38.89 -49.52
C LYS A 711 20.07 -40.43 -49.53
N PRO A 712 20.88 -41.18 -48.77
CA PRO A 712 20.66 -42.59 -48.49
C PRO A 712 19.25 -42.86 -47.95
N PHE A 713 18.71 -44.07 -48.22
CA PHE A 713 17.32 -44.42 -47.92
C PHE A 713 16.92 -44.20 -46.44
N ILE A 714 17.80 -44.55 -45.50
CA ILE A 714 17.56 -44.40 -44.06
C ILE A 714 17.51 -42.93 -43.64
N GLU A 715 18.46 -42.10 -44.07
CA GLU A 715 18.47 -40.66 -43.77
C GLU A 715 17.25 -39.93 -44.36
N ARG A 716 16.79 -40.35 -45.55
CA ARG A 716 15.58 -39.83 -46.16
C ARG A 716 14.33 -40.16 -45.33
N MET A 717 14.28 -41.34 -44.72
CA MET A 717 13.18 -41.75 -43.83
C MET A 717 13.19 -40.94 -42.53
N PHE A 718 14.34 -40.80 -41.86
CA PHE A 718 14.49 -39.98 -40.65
C PHE A 718 14.12 -38.50 -40.90
N GLY A 719 14.64 -37.90 -41.99
CA GLY A 719 14.36 -36.52 -42.36
C GLY A 719 12.89 -36.22 -42.71
N ALA A 720 12.10 -37.24 -43.04
CA ALA A 720 10.66 -37.14 -43.29
C ALA A 720 9.80 -37.22 -42.01
N MET A 721 10.28 -37.92 -40.98
CA MET A 721 9.58 -38.07 -39.70
C MET A 721 9.74 -36.85 -38.77
N MET A 722 10.75 -36.02 -39.00
CA MET A 722 11.06 -34.87 -38.15
C MET A 722 10.43 -33.55 -38.63
N PRO A 723 10.10 -32.62 -37.70
CA PRO A 723 9.57 -31.31 -38.06
C PRO A 723 10.52 -30.53 -38.97
N ARG A 724 9.96 -29.71 -39.85
CA ARG A 724 10.72 -28.84 -40.76
C ARG A 724 10.49 -27.39 -40.36
N GLY A 725 11.41 -26.86 -39.57
CA GLY A 725 11.43 -25.48 -39.12
C GLY A 725 10.50 -25.18 -37.95
N ALA A 726 10.73 -24.00 -37.34
CA ALA A 726 9.98 -23.44 -36.23
C ALA A 726 8.44 -23.46 -36.41
N GLY A 727 7.97 -23.32 -37.65
CA GLY A 727 6.55 -23.31 -37.99
C GLY A 727 5.80 -24.61 -37.75
N LYS A 728 6.49 -25.75 -37.67
CA LYS A 728 5.87 -27.09 -37.50
C LYS A 728 6.09 -27.70 -36.12
N LEU A 729 6.67 -26.95 -35.19
CA LEU A 729 6.88 -27.40 -33.82
C LEU A 729 5.56 -27.53 -33.07
N LYS A 730 5.52 -28.47 -32.12
CA LYS A 730 4.34 -28.76 -31.28
C LYS A 730 4.66 -28.40 -29.83
N MET A 731 3.63 -28.10 -29.06
CA MET A 731 3.77 -27.89 -27.61
C MET A 731 4.25 -29.16 -26.90
N SER A 732 5.15 -29.01 -25.92
CA SER A 732 5.69 -30.09 -25.09
C SER A 732 4.62 -30.79 -24.24
N LYS A 733 3.62 -30.01 -23.79
CA LYS A 733 2.47 -30.46 -23.00
C LYS A 733 1.20 -29.81 -23.53
N MET A 734 0.05 -30.46 -23.29
CA MET A 734 -1.27 -29.94 -23.68
C MET A 734 -1.43 -29.63 -25.18
N ASN A 735 -0.69 -30.32 -26.05
CA ASN A 735 -0.82 -30.11 -27.49
C ASN A 735 -2.23 -30.43 -28.02
N LEU A 736 -2.96 -31.38 -27.41
CA LEU A 736 -4.37 -31.74 -27.72
C LEU A 736 -4.63 -31.85 -29.24
N ALA A 737 -3.93 -32.77 -29.91
CA ALA A 737 -3.98 -32.95 -31.36
C ALA A 737 -3.69 -31.69 -32.20
N GLY A 738 -2.95 -30.72 -31.65
CA GLY A 738 -2.59 -29.45 -32.29
C GLY A 738 -3.40 -28.23 -31.83
N LEU A 739 -4.47 -28.42 -31.04
CA LEU A 739 -5.29 -27.33 -30.49
C LEU A 739 -4.47 -26.42 -29.56
N GLY A 740 -3.63 -26.98 -28.69
CA GLY A 740 -2.78 -26.19 -27.79
C GLY A 740 -1.78 -25.32 -28.56
N THR A 741 -1.16 -25.88 -29.60
CA THR A 741 -0.24 -25.16 -30.48
C THR A 741 -0.93 -24.01 -31.24
N ARG A 742 -2.16 -24.21 -31.70
CA ARG A 742 -2.95 -23.12 -32.32
C ARG A 742 -3.36 -22.06 -31.32
N MET A 743 -3.79 -22.47 -30.12
CA MET A 743 -4.22 -21.55 -29.06
C MET A 743 -3.08 -20.65 -28.61
N ILE A 744 -1.87 -21.19 -28.38
CA ILE A 744 -0.73 -20.38 -27.94
C ILE A 744 -0.31 -19.39 -29.03
N ARG A 745 -0.26 -19.80 -30.30
CA ARG A 745 0.05 -18.89 -31.42
C ARG A 745 -1.01 -17.81 -31.57
N SER A 746 -2.30 -18.14 -31.43
CA SER A 746 -3.39 -17.16 -31.46
C SER A 746 -3.28 -16.16 -30.30
N ARG A 747 -2.93 -16.63 -29.10
CA ARG A 747 -2.69 -15.75 -27.95
C ARG A 747 -1.46 -14.87 -28.14
N MET A 748 -0.40 -15.37 -28.76
CA MET A 748 0.77 -14.56 -29.10
C MET A 748 0.39 -13.42 -30.04
N VAL A 749 -0.44 -13.67 -31.06
CA VAL A 749 -0.95 -12.61 -31.95
C VAL A 749 -1.81 -11.60 -31.17
N GLU A 750 -2.75 -12.06 -30.35
CA GLU A 750 -3.60 -11.19 -29.51
C GLU A 750 -2.77 -10.32 -28.55
N LYS A 751 -1.69 -10.88 -28.00
CA LYS A 751 -0.77 -10.21 -27.08
C LYS A 751 0.39 -9.50 -27.78
N LYS A 752 0.39 -9.42 -29.12
CA LYS A 752 1.45 -8.81 -29.95
C LYS A 752 2.86 -9.35 -29.65
N ILE A 753 2.96 -10.62 -29.25
CA ILE A 753 4.23 -11.32 -29.06
C ILE A 753 4.72 -11.79 -30.43
N ALA A 754 5.99 -11.53 -30.74
CA ALA A 754 6.61 -11.97 -32.00
C ALA A 754 6.53 -13.50 -32.15
N SER A 755 6.28 -13.96 -33.38
CA SER A 755 6.34 -15.39 -33.70
C SER A 755 7.75 -15.94 -33.48
N LEU A 756 7.88 -17.25 -33.27
CA LEU A 756 9.19 -17.88 -33.09
C LEU A 756 10.09 -17.64 -34.32
N GLU A 757 9.51 -17.66 -35.51
CA GLU A 757 10.19 -17.34 -36.77
C GLU A 757 10.74 -15.92 -36.78
N GLN A 758 9.95 -14.94 -36.33
CA GLN A 758 10.41 -13.55 -36.18
C GLN A 758 11.48 -13.42 -35.11
N MET A 759 11.37 -14.15 -34.00
CA MET A 759 12.38 -14.14 -32.93
C MET A 759 13.72 -14.71 -33.40
N ILE A 760 13.69 -15.75 -34.25
CA ILE A 760 14.89 -16.32 -34.87
C ILE A 760 15.53 -15.30 -35.83
N GLN A 761 14.73 -14.66 -36.69
CA GLN A 761 15.24 -13.65 -37.63
C GLN A 761 15.82 -12.43 -36.92
N ASN A 762 15.16 -11.97 -35.85
CA ASN A 762 15.68 -10.87 -35.02
C ASN A 762 16.99 -11.28 -34.34
N ALA A 763 17.05 -12.49 -33.76
CA ALA A 763 18.27 -13.00 -33.15
C ALA A 763 19.46 -13.03 -34.12
N ILE A 764 19.24 -13.49 -35.37
CA ILE A 764 20.27 -13.49 -36.42
C ILE A 764 20.68 -12.05 -36.76
N LYS A 765 19.71 -11.15 -36.96
CA LYS A 765 19.96 -9.75 -37.33
C LYS A 765 20.68 -8.97 -36.23
N GLU A 766 20.42 -9.31 -34.98
CA GLU A 766 20.98 -8.67 -33.79
C GLU A 766 22.29 -9.32 -33.31
N GLY A 767 22.80 -10.33 -34.04
CA GLY A 767 24.13 -10.90 -33.82
C GLY A 767 24.20 -12.04 -32.80
N VAL A 768 23.12 -12.82 -32.60
CA VAL A 768 23.22 -14.10 -31.89
C VAL A 768 24.00 -15.10 -32.74
N HIS A 769 25.02 -15.73 -32.16
CA HIS A 769 25.73 -16.82 -32.80
C HIS A 769 24.91 -18.12 -32.70
N LEU A 770 24.23 -18.50 -33.79
CA LEU A 770 23.49 -19.76 -33.87
C LEU A 770 24.41 -20.86 -34.39
N VAL A 771 24.75 -21.83 -33.54
CA VAL A 771 25.67 -22.93 -33.87
C VAL A 771 24.92 -24.26 -33.95
N ALA A 772 24.98 -24.93 -35.10
CA ALA A 772 24.44 -26.27 -35.29
C ALA A 772 25.51 -27.34 -35.06
N CYS A 773 25.19 -28.33 -34.23
CA CYS A 773 26.10 -29.42 -33.87
C CYS A 773 26.32 -30.40 -35.04
N GLN A 774 27.53 -30.41 -35.61
CA GLN A 774 27.89 -31.25 -36.75
C GLN A 774 27.62 -32.75 -36.49
N MET A 775 28.03 -33.27 -35.33
CA MET A 775 27.83 -34.68 -34.99
C MET A 775 26.34 -35.05 -34.91
N SER A 776 25.49 -34.15 -34.42
CA SER A 776 24.04 -34.37 -34.39
C SER A 776 23.43 -34.30 -35.79
N MET A 777 23.95 -33.41 -36.65
CA MET A 777 23.53 -33.33 -38.04
C MET A 777 23.84 -34.62 -38.81
N ASP A 778 25.05 -35.16 -38.64
CA ASP A 778 25.46 -36.44 -39.26
C ASP A 778 24.58 -37.60 -38.79
N LEU A 779 24.32 -37.68 -37.49
CA LEU A 779 23.49 -38.74 -36.89
C LEU A 779 22.02 -38.65 -37.33
N MET A 780 21.51 -37.44 -37.55
CA MET A 780 20.12 -37.19 -37.93
C MET A 780 19.92 -37.06 -39.46
N GLY A 781 20.99 -37.19 -40.24
CA GLY A 781 20.98 -37.05 -41.69
C GLY A 781 20.53 -35.66 -42.15
N ILE A 782 20.86 -34.60 -41.42
CA ILE A 782 20.56 -33.20 -41.76
C ILE A 782 21.82 -32.60 -42.41
N ARG A 783 21.68 -32.00 -43.60
CA ARG A 783 22.80 -31.33 -44.27
C ARG A 783 22.75 -29.82 -44.07
N ALA A 784 23.88 -29.14 -44.21
CA ALA A 784 24.00 -27.70 -44.01
C ALA A 784 23.04 -26.91 -44.91
N GLU A 785 22.80 -27.38 -46.14
CA GLU A 785 21.91 -26.72 -47.09
C GLU A 785 20.43 -26.76 -46.69
N GLU A 786 20.08 -27.60 -45.70
CA GLU A 786 18.73 -27.68 -45.12
C GLU A 786 18.52 -26.74 -43.93
N LEU A 787 19.57 -26.06 -43.45
CA LEU A 787 19.47 -25.08 -42.37
C LEU A 787 19.16 -23.68 -42.92
N ILE A 788 18.51 -22.84 -42.10
CA ILE A 788 18.29 -21.42 -42.40
C ILE A 788 19.63 -20.68 -42.53
N ASP A 789 19.63 -19.59 -43.28
CA ASP A 789 20.85 -18.80 -43.49
C ASP A 789 21.24 -18.09 -42.17
N GLY A 790 22.55 -17.92 -41.93
CA GLY A 790 23.07 -17.34 -40.67
C GLY A 790 23.34 -18.35 -39.54
N VAL A 791 23.32 -19.66 -39.83
CA VAL A 791 23.71 -20.72 -38.90
C VAL A 791 25.12 -21.19 -39.18
N GLU A 792 25.96 -21.24 -38.13
CA GLU A 792 27.32 -21.75 -38.19
C GLU A 792 27.36 -23.24 -37.83
N LEU A 793 28.29 -23.99 -38.42
CA LEU A 793 28.50 -25.40 -38.09
C LEU A 793 29.62 -25.51 -37.05
N GLY A 794 29.32 -26.16 -35.92
CA GLY A 794 30.26 -26.27 -34.81
C GLY A 794 30.24 -27.64 -34.15
N GLY A 795 31.38 -28.01 -33.60
CA GLY A 795 31.52 -29.19 -32.75
C GLY A 795 31.38 -28.84 -31.27
N VAL A 796 31.49 -29.87 -30.41
CA VAL A 796 31.53 -29.67 -28.94
C VAL A 796 32.67 -28.73 -28.52
N ALA A 797 33.81 -28.77 -29.21
CA ALA A 797 34.94 -27.88 -28.94
C ALA A 797 34.63 -26.41 -29.19
N SER A 798 33.92 -26.08 -30.28
CA SER A 798 33.50 -24.70 -30.60
C SER A 798 32.54 -24.16 -29.54
N TYR A 799 31.61 -24.99 -29.08
CA TYR A 799 30.69 -24.62 -28.00
C TYR A 799 31.39 -24.45 -26.65
N LEU A 800 32.33 -25.34 -26.30
CA LEU A 800 33.06 -25.25 -25.04
C LEU A 800 33.92 -23.99 -24.97
N ALA A 801 34.53 -23.56 -26.08
CA ALA A 801 35.27 -22.31 -26.16
C ALA A 801 34.37 -21.09 -25.86
N GLU A 802 33.20 -21.03 -26.51
CA GLU A 802 32.19 -19.99 -26.28
C GLU A 802 31.62 -20.02 -24.85
N ALA A 803 31.50 -21.21 -24.26
CA ALA A 803 31.03 -21.40 -22.89
C ALA A 803 32.05 -20.99 -21.82
N GLU A 804 33.35 -21.12 -22.09
CA GLU A 804 34.42 -20.67 -21.18
C GLU A 804 34.54 -19.15 -21.08
N ASP A 805 34.16 -18.45 -22.17
CA ASP A 805 34.11 -16.98 -22.23
C ASP A 805 32.74 -16.40 -21.84
N ALA A 806 31.72 -17.26 -21.69
CA ALA A 806 30.42 -16.91 -21.13
C ALA A 806 30.40 -17.05 -19.60
N ASN A 807 29.63 -16.18 -18.93
CA ASN A 807 29.48 -16.24 -17.46
C ASN A 807 28.17 -16.89 -16.99
N VAL A 808 27.31 -17.30 -17.93
CA VAL A 808 26.10 -18.09 -17.68
C VAL A 808 25.90 -19.05 -18.85
N ASN A 809 25.57 -20.29 -18.51
CA ASN A 809 25.28 -21.36 -19.44
C ASN A 809 23.93 -22.00 -19.10
N LEU A 810 23.01 -22.07 -20.06
CA LEU A 810 21.66 -22.60 -19.90
C LEU A 810 21.44 -23.80 -20.81
N PHE A 811 20.75 -24.83 -20.31
CA PHE A 811 20.42 -26.03 -21.07
C PHE A 811 18.90 -26.17 -21.18
N ILE A 812 18.34 -26.15 -22.39
CA ILE A 812 16.91 -26.02 -22.66
C ILE A 812 16.38 -27.11 -23.62
#